data_AF-A0A0B2SVK5-F1
#
_entry.id   AF-A0A0B2SVK5-F1
#
_cell.length_a   1.000
_cell.length_b   1.000
_cell.length_c   1.000
_cell.angle_alpha   90.00
_cell.angle_beta   90.00
_cell.angle_gamma   90.00
#
_symmetry.space_group_name_H-M   'P 1'
#
loop_
_entity.id
_entity.type
_entity.pdbx_description
1 polymer ?
#
loop_
_entity_poly.entity_id
_entity_poly.type
_entity_poly.pdbx_seq_one_letter_code
_entity_poly.pdbx_strand_id
1 'polypeptide(L)'
;MSIGVRCLTVLGEFKPFGLIAEALDGKPPDTVTDKYDYFLFDPEIARDRDADDDCADIASAPSNRGDHELFIRGNRIIWSTGARVFKRFTLSSDIVKTLYFHIPVRHPSSYPELEVPTLLQSAALMSLGILYEGSAHPQTMQGEIGRRSGGDNVLEREGHAVSAGFALGLVALGRGEDALGFIDTFVNRLFLYIGDKVHNERSHFSTVSMDESRGSAQMMDGTTVNIDVTAPGAIIAIALMFMKTESEAIVSRLSIPNTGFDLQYVRPDFIMLRVIARNLIMWSRVNPSKDWVWSQIPEIVRCAVEGIGGDDNDIDDMDAEAFIQAYVNIITGACISLGLMFAGTRNENAQELLYEFSIYFLNEMKPVSPTCGKVFPKGLSRYIDRGTLETCLHLIVLSLSVVMAGSGHLQTFRLLRFLRSRNCADGQPSYGIQMAVSLAIGFLFLGGGMRTFSTNNHSIAALLITLYPRLPTGPNDNRCHLQAFRHLYVLATEARWIQTVDVDTGLPVYAPLEVTVKETEHYAESSFCEVTPCLLPERSILKRIRVCGPRYWPQVIDFTPEDKLWWNFGDKNSPFNSGILFIKRKVGACSYVDDPIGCQSLLSRAMHKVFGLTSLKASDTITDIRSGSGSITVDQLVGTFSSDPSLIAFAQLCCDPSWYNRSDVDFKEFCLQVLFECVTKDRPALLQVYLSLYTTVESMAEQVTNGAIVFGDSLSISGFKLALTYIEALMTGKLSAPKGGIVQSTFVGSLRKQVEELLNCSQELKDDFHNYLKLGKWPDGESQDKRSILLSWFLQWFDVPSSSAIRTAADRVKHKLMSSSSVPLLRLFFPRTHIHVISEIDRCLS
;
A
#
# COMPACT_ATOMS: atom_id res chain seq x y z
N MET A 1 -68.17 -19.21 -43.77
CA MET A 1 -67.33 -18.00 -43.86
C MET A 1 -65.90 -18.41 -43.56
N SER A 2 -65.05 -18.40 -44.58
CA SER A 2 -63.65 -18.86 -44.54
C SER A 2 -62.73 -17.76 -44.00
N ILE A 3 -61.82 -18.14 -43.09
CA ILE A 3 -60.71 -17.32 -42.58
C ILE A 3 -59.91 -16.76 -43.76
N GLY A 4 -59.77 -15.44 -43.84
CA GLY A 4 -59.11 -14.75 -44.95
C GLY A 4 -57.64 -15.15 -45.06
N VAL A 5 -57.29 -15.75 -46.20
CA VAL A 5 -55.91 -16.07 -46.55
C VAL A 5 -55.18 -14.78 -46.87
N ARG A 6 -54.22 -14.37 -46.03
CA ARG A 6 -53.29 -13.28 -46.33
C ARG A 6 -52.07 -13.87 -47.05
N CYS A 7 -51.86 -13.50 -48.30
CA CYS A 7 -50.59 -13.78 -48.99
C CYS A 7 -49.53 -12.80 -48.49
N LEU A 8 -48.51 -13.32 -47.80
CA LEU A 8 -47.29 -12.60 -47.50
C LEU A 8 -46.28 -12.89 -48.62
N THR A 9 -45.83 -11.85 -49.31
CA THR A 9 -44.71 -11.92 -50.27
C THR A 9 -43.43 -11.53 -49.55
N VAL A 10 -42.47 -12.45 -49.49
CA VAL A 10 -41.14 -12.16 -48.95
C VAL A 10 -40.41 -11.28 -49.96
N LEU A 11 -40.13 -10.02 -49.60
CA LEU A 11 -39.44 -9.05 -50.47
C LEU A 11 -37.92 -9.30 -50.54
N GLY A 12 -37.37 -10.08 -49.62
CA GLY A 12 -35.96 -10.48 -49.58
C GLY A 12 -35.60 -11.11 -48.24
N GLU A 13 -34.62 -12.02 -48.24
CA GLU A 13 -34.06 -12.57 -47.00
C GLU A 13 -33.00 -11.60 -46.46
N PHE A 14 -33.18 -11.13 -45.23
CA PHE A 14 -32.16 -10.34 -44.54
C PHE A 14 -31.03 -11.28 -44.08
N LYS A 15 -29.82 -11.05 -44.58
CA LYS A 15 -28.60 -11.70 -44.07
C LYS A 15 -27.85 -10.72 -43.16
N PRO A 16 -27.55 -11.07 -41.90
CA PRO A 16 -26.75 -10.22 -41.02
C PRO A 16 -25.39 -9.91 -41.64
N PHE A 17 -24.92 -8.67 -41.50
CA PHE A 17 -23.66 -8.21 -42.09
C PHE A 17 -22.47 -9.00 -41.55
N GLY A 18 -22.56 -9.52 -40.32
CA GLY A 18 -21.56 -10.42 -39.75
C GLY A 18 -21.34 -11.70 -40.56
N LEU A 19 -22.40 -12.32 -41.10
CA LEU A 19 -22.27 -13.50 -41.97
C LEU A 19 -21.63 -13.17 -43.31
N ILE A 20 -21.91 -11.98 -43.85
CA ILE A 20 -21.31 -11.51 -45.11
C ILE A 20 -19.83 -11.22 -44.90
N ALA A 21 -19.46 -10.62 -43.76
CA ALA A 21 -18.07 -10.41 -43.37
C ALA A 21 -17.31 -11.74 -43.21
N GLU A 22 -17.93 -12.77 -42.63
CA GLU A 22 -17.33 -14.11 -42.56
C GLU A 22 -17.15 -14.76 -43.94
N ALA A 23 -18.10 -14.59 -44.86
CA ALA A 23 -18.03 -15.14 -46.21
C ALA A 23 -16.90 -14.49 -47.04
N LEU A 24 -16.66 -13.19 -46.84
CA LEU A 24 -15.54 -12.45 -47.46
C LEU A 24 -14.17 -12.91 -46.94
N ASP A 25 -14.10 -13.43 -45.72
CA ASP A 25 -12.87 -13.99 -45.11
C ASP A 25 -12.52 -15.41 -45.64
N GLY A 26 -13.27 -15.95 -46.62
CA GLY A 26 -12.84 -17.12 -47.40
C GLY A 26 -13.19 -18.50 -46.83
N LYS A 27 -14.13 -18.61 -45.87
CA LYS A 27 -14.72 -19.91 -45.51
C LYS A 27 -16.17 -19.99 -45.99
N PRO A 28 -16.54 -20.97 -46.85
CA PRO A 28 -17.91 -21.11 -47.33
C PRO A 28 -18.86 -21.43 -46.16
N PRO A 29 -20.11 -20.94 -46.20
CA PRO A 29 -21.04 -20.99 -45.07
C PRO A 29 -21.68 -22.37 -44.82
N ASP A 30 -21.38 -23.39 -45.63
CA ASP A 30 -22.24 -24.58 -45.74
C ASP A 30 -21.90 -25.74 -44.79
N THR A 31 -20.98 -25.58 -43.83
CA THR A 31 -20.58 -26.69 -42.93
C THR A 31 -20.63 -26.41 -41.43
N VAL A 32 -21.22 -25.30 -40.97
CA VAL A 32 -21.28 -25.00 -39.52
C VAL A 32 -22.70 -24.66 -39.09
N THR A 33 -23.39 -25.63 -38.48
CA THR A 33 -24.70 -25.52 -37.83
C THR A 33 -24.64 -24.81 -36.46
N ASP A 34 -23.69 -23.90 -36.27
CA ASP A 34 -23.62 -23.11 -35.04
C ASP A 34 -24.67 -22.00 -35.12
N LYS A 35 -25.57 -21.98 -34.13
CA LYS A 35 -26.49 -20.86 -33.90
C LYS A 35 -25.67 -19.57 -33.79
N TYR A 36 -26.07 -18.54 -34.51
CA TYR A 36 -25.48 -17.21 -34.43
C TYR A 36 -26.50 -16.27 -33.82
N ASP A 37 -26.02 -15.36 -32.96
CA ASP A 37 -26.82 -14.28 -32.40
C ASP A 37 -26.37 -12.97 -33.05
N TYR A 38 -27.32 -12.10 -33.36
CA TYR A 38 -27.01 -10.76 -33.86
C TYR A 38 -27.88 -9.74 -33.14
N PHE A 39 -27.27 -8.61 -32.78
CA PHE A 39 -27.93 -7.52 -32.09
C PHE A 39 -27.78 -6.25 -32.92
N LEU A 40 -28.89 -5.58 -33.19
CA LEU A 40 -28.90 -4.27 -33.84
C LEU A 40 -29.04 -3.18 -32.76
N PHE A 41 -28.18 -2.19 -32.81
CA PHE A 41 -28.21 -1.02 -31.94
C PHE A 41 -28.47 0.25 -32.75
N ASP A 42 -29.22 1.16 -32.14
CA ASP A 42 -29.48 2.48 -32.70
C ASP A 42 -28.17 3.29 -32.80
N PRO A 43 -27.86 3.90 -33.95
CA PRO A 43 -26.66 4.73 -34.14
C PRO A 43 -26.51 5.86 -33.12
N GLU A 44 -27.59 6.40 -32.57
CA GLU A 44 -27.49 7.47 -31.57
C GLU A 44 -26.99 6.98 -30.20
N ILE A 45 -27.19 5.69 -29.88
CA ILE A 45 -26.76 5.08 -28.62
C ILE A 45 -25.28 4.65 -28.68
N ALA A 46 -24.82 4.22 -29.85
CA ALA A 46 -23.47 3.68 -30.06
C ALA A 46 -22.42 4.73 -30.48
N ARG A 47 -22.79 6.02 -30.56
CA ARG A 47 -21.92 7.12 -30.95
C ARG A 47 -20.94 7.45 -29.81
N ASP A 48 -19.64 7.34 -30.10
CA ASP A 48 -18.58 7.75 -29.19
C ASP A 48 -18.67 9.27 -28.98
N ARG A 49 -18.73 9.75 -27.72
CA ARG A 49 -18.91 11.19 -27.42
C ARG A 49 -17.65 12.02 -27.67
N ASP A 50 -16.50 11.36 -27.84
CA ASP A 50 -15.18 11.98 -27.83
C ASP A 50 -14.41 11.87 -29.16
N ALA A 51 -15.07 11.49 -30.27
CA ALA A 51 -14.44 11.45 -31.59
C ALA A 51 -14.69 12.76 -32.37
N ASP A 52 -13.70 13.65 -32.34
CA ASP A 52 -13.68 14.92 -33.08
C ASP A 52 -13.85 14.73 -34.59
N ASP A 53 -14.58 15.68 -35.20
CA ASP A 53 -14.83 15.84 -36.63
C ASP A 53 -13.54 15.83 -37.46
N ASP A 54 -13.35 14.82 -38.31
CA ASP A 54 -12.48 14.90 -39.48
C ASP A 54 -12.76 13.75 -40.48
N CYS A 55 -13.91 13.80 -41.16
CA CYS A 55 -14.06 13.20 -42.49
C CYS A 55 -15.30 13.73 -43.22
N ALA A 56 -15.19 14.93 -43.80
CA ALA A 56 -16.03 15.30 -44.93
C ALA A 56 -15.56 14.56 -46.19
N ASP A 57 -16.50 14.27 -47.09
CA ASP A 57 -16.35 13.75 -48.45
C ASP A 57 -16.30 12.23 -48.66
N ILE A 58 -17.48 11.57 -48.65
CA ILE A 58 -17.99 10.78 -49.79
C ILE A 58 -19.53 10.82 -49.77
N ALA A 59 -20.15 11.49 -50.74
CA ALA A 59 -21.59 11.48 -50.95
C ALA A 59 -22.06 10.27 -51.78
N SER A 60 -23.27 9.80 -51.46
CA SER A 60 -24.21 8.98 -52.26
C SER A 60 -24.06 7.44 -52.29
N ALA A 61 -24.71 6.77 -51.32
CA ALA A 61 -25.39 5.48 -51.52
C ALA A 61 -26.67 5.44 -50.66
N PRO A 62 -27.85 5.05 -51.20
CA PRO A 62 -29.13 5.24 -50.55
C PRO A 62 -29.53 4.02 -49.71
N SER A 63 -29.30 4.07 -48.39
CA SER A 63 -30.17 3.52 -47.35
C SER A 63 -29.45 3.65 -46.01
N ASN A 64 -29.75 4.74 -45.29
CA ASN A 64 -29.42 4.90 -43.88
C ASN A 64 -30.14 3.81 -43.07
N ARG A 65 -29.56 2.62 -42.99
CA ARG A 65 -29.60 1.79 -41.79
C ARG A 65 -28.22 1.91 -41.17
N GLY A 66 -28.03 2.97 -40.41
CA GLY A 66 -26.85 3.17 -39.57
C GLY A 66 -26.88 2.25 -38.34
N ASP A 67 -27.47 1.06 -38.48
CA ASP A 67 -27.66 0.18 -37.33
C ASP A 67 -26.30 -0.45 -37.06
N HIS A 68 -25.79 -0.22 -35.84
CA HIS A 68 -24.60 -0.90 -35.37
C HIS A 68 -24.99 -2.35 -35.12
N GLU A 69 -24.43 -3.28 -35.88
CA GLU A 69 -24.68 -4.71 -35.71
C GLU A 69 -23.53 -5.33 -34.92
N LEU A 70 -23.86 -6.00 -33.82
CA LEU A 70 -22.95 -6.88 -33.10
C LEU A 70 -23.34 -8.33 -33.42
N PHE A 71 -22.49 -9.00 -34.18
CA PHE A 71 -22.67 -10.39 -34.60
C PHE A 71 -21.78 -11.30 -33.75
N ILE A 72 -22.38 -12.31 -33.12
CA ILE A 72 -21.70 -13.28 -32.26
C ILE A 72 -21.89 -14.68 -32.83
N ARG A 73 -20.78 -15.35 -33.15
CA ARG A 73 -20.77 -16.75 -33.58
C ARG A 73 -19.56 -17.46 -33.02
N GLY A 74 -19.79 -18.38 -32.07
CA GLY A 74 -18.73 -19.04 -31.32
C GLY A 74 -17.83 -18.04 -30.60
N ASN A 75 -16.52 -18.08 -30.88
CA ASN A 75 -15.51 -17.21 -30.26
C ASN A 75 -15.23 -15.92 -31.06
N ARG A 76 -16.11 -15.58 -32.00
CA ARG A 76 -15.98 -14.40 -32.87
C ARG A 76 -17.10 -13.42 -32.56
N ILE A 77 -16.70 -12.19 -32.28
CA ILE A 77 -17.60 -11.05 -32.18
C ILE A 77 -17.21 -10.06 -33.26
N ILE A 78 -18.12 -9.80 -34.18
CA ILE A 78 -17.93 -8.85 -35.28
C ILE A 78 -18.85 -7.66 -35.02
N TRP A 79 -18.26 -6.48 -34.84
CA TRP A 79 -19.02 -5.23 -34.79
C TRP A 79 -18.95 -4.57 -36.16
N SER A 80 -20.11 -4.41 -36.81
CA SER A 80 -20.27 -3.70 -38.08
C SER A 80 -21.13 -2.45 -37.95
N THR A 81 -20.79 -1.42 -38.72
CA THR A 81 -21.57 -0.20 -38.94
C THR A 81 -22.09 -0.22 -40.38
N GLY A 82 -23.36 -0.63 -40.54
CA GLY A 82 -23.91 -0.94 -41.87
C GLY A 82 -23.06 -1.99 -42.60
N ALA A 83 -22.70 -1.73 -43.86
CA ALA A 83 -21.90 -2.65 -44.68
C ALA A 83 -20.39 -2.65 -44.37
N ARG A 84 -19.92 -1.89 -43.37
CA ARG A 84 -18.49 -1.82 -42.98
C ARG A 84 -18.29 -2.54 -41.64
N VAL A 85 -17.20 -3.30 -41.50
CA VAL A 85 -16.80 -3.87 -40.21
C VAL A 85 -16.04 -2.81 -39.41
N PHE A 86 -16.62 -2.37 -38.29
CA PHE A 86 -16.02 -1.38 -37.40
C PHE A 86 -14.90 -2.00 -36.56
N LYS A 87 -15.15 -3.15 -35.94
CA LYS A 87 -14.14 -3.84 -35.11
C LYS A 87 -14.38 -5.35 -35.06
N ARG A 88 -13.32 -6.14 -35.11
CA ARG A 88 -13.35 -7.59 -34.94
C ARG A 88 -12.73 -7.96 -33.60
N PHE A 89 -13.43 -8.76 -32.80
CA PHE A 89 -12.89 -9.38 -31.60
C PHE A 89 -12.88 -10.89 -31.80
N THR A 90 -11.69 -11.46 -31.86
CA THR A 90 -11.45 -12.90 -31.78
C THR A 90 -10.73 -13.15 -30.48
N LEU A 91 -11.30 -13.96 -29.57
CA LEU A 91 -10.53 -14.51 -28.45
C LEU A 91 -9.30 -15.20 -29.05
N SER A 92 -8.10 -14.78 -28.66
CA SER A 92 -6.84 -15.11 -29.34
C SER A 92 -6.59 -16.62 -29.39
N SER A 93 -6.98 -17.23 -30.51
CA SER A 93 -6.96 -18.67 -30.72
C SER A 93 -5.57 -19.23 -31.03
N ASP A 94 -4.56 -18.40 -31.32
CA ASP A 94 -3.29 -18.89 -31.84
C ASP A 94 -2.38 -19.46 -30.75
N ILE A 95 -2.34 -18.84 -29.57
CA ILE A 95 -1.66 -19.39 -28.39
C ILE A 95 -2.34 -20.69 -27.96
N VAL A 96 -3.68 -20.69 -27.89
CA VAL A 96 -4.48 -21.88 -27.54
C VAL A 96 -4.23 -23.03 -28.51
N LYS A 97 -4.25 -22.77 -29.83
CA LYS A 97 -3.96 -23.79 -30.86
C LYS A 97 -2.55 -24.36 -30.72
N THR A 98 -1.58 -23.49 -30.42
CA THR A 98 -0.19 -23.91 -30.19
C THR A 98 -0.08 -24.80 -28.95
N LEU A 99 -0.79 -24.46 -27.86
CA LEU A 99 -0.84 -25.27 -26.65
C LEU A 99 -1.55 -26.61 -26.87
N TYR A 100 -2.66 -26.64 -27.62
CA TYR A 100 -3.35 -27.89 -27.95
C TYR A 100 -2.53 -28.85 -28.81
N PHE A 101 -1.62 -28.34 -29.64
CA PHE A 101 -0.67 -29.19 -30.36
C PHE A 101 0.23 -30.00 -29.40
N HIS A 102 0.55 -29.46 -28.23
CA HIS A 102 1.35 -30.16 -27.22
C HIS A 102 0.53 -31.12 -26.33
N ILE A 103 -0.78 -31.26 -26.55
CA ILE A 103 -1.67 -32.14 -25.77
C ILE A 103 -2.22 -33.23 -26.70
N PRO A 104 -1.66 -34.45 -26.69
CA PRO A 104 -2.01 -35.50 -27.64
C PRO A 104 -3.49 -35.90 -27.65
N VAL A 105 -4.18 -35.86 -26.51
CA VAL A 105 -5.62 -36.19 -26.40
C VAL A 105 -6.51 -35.23 -27.20
N ARG A 106 -5.99 -34.06 -27.58
CA ARG A 106 -6.70 -33.06 -28.37
C ARG A 106 -6.41 -33.13 -29.86
N HIS A 107 -5.54 -34.04 -30.28
CA HIS A 107 -5.30 -34.28 -31.68
C HIS A 107 -6.53 -34.97 -32.29
N PRO A 108 -6.99 -34.55 -33.48
CA PRO A 108 -7.97 -35.33 -34.23
C PRO A 108 -7.45 -36.76 -34.45
N SER A 109 -8.33 -37.76 -34.49
CA SER A 109 -7.95 -39.17 -34.71
C SER A 109 -7.18 -39.42 -36.02
N SER A 110 -7.13 -38.43 -36.92
CA SER A 110 -6.41 -38.44 -38.20
C SER A 110 -4.97 -37.91 -38.10
N TYR A 111 -4.53 -37.43 -36.93
CA TYR A 111 -3.21 -36.82 -36.75
C TYR A 111 -2.12 -37.90 -36.65
N PRO A 112 -0.91 -37.68 -37.23
CA PRO A 112 0.20 -38.62 -37.09
C PRO A 112 0.62 -38.77 -35.62
N GLU A 113 1.03 -39.97 -35.22
CA GLU A 113 1.55 -40.26 -33.87
C GLU A 113 2.79 -39.39 -33.59
N LEU A 114 2.58 -38.28 -32.88
CA LEU A 114 3.63 -37.37 -32.44
C LEU A 114 3.98 -37.67 -30.99
N GLU A 115 5.21 -38.13 -30.75
CA GLU A 115 5.72 -38.31 -29.39
C GLU A 115 6.10 -36.95 -28.78
N VAL A 116 5.23 -36.44 -27.92
CA VAL A 116 5.48 -35.21 -27.15
C VAL A 116 5.96 -35.60 -25.74
N PRO A 117 7.10 -35.07 -25.24
CA PRO A 117 7.56 -35.35 -23.87
C PRO A 117 6.51 -35.00 -22.80
N THR A 118 6.33 -35.87 -21.81
CA THR A 118 5.39 -35.73 -20.68
C THR A 118 5.54 -34.41 -19.91
N LEU A 119 6.77 -33.92 -19.75
CA LEU A 119 7.04 -32.62 -19.12
C LEU A 119 6.48 -31.45 -19.94
N LEU A 120 6.60 -31.51 -21.26
CA LEU A 120 6.07 -30.48 -22.16
C LEU A 120 4.54 -30.50 -22.19
N GLN A 121 3.94 -31.70 -22.17
CA GLN A 121 2.49 -31.85 -22.01
C GLN A 121 2.02 -31.22 -20.69
N SER A 122 2.73 -31.48 -19.59
CA SER A 122 2.43 -30.92 -18.27
C SER A 122 2.51 -29.39 -18.24
N ALA A 123 3.54 -28.81 -18.89
CA ALA A 123 3.69 -27.37 -19.04
C ALA A 123 2.59 -26.74 -19.90
N ALA A 124 2.18 -27.42 -20.98
CA ALA A 124 1.09 -26.98 -21.85
C ALA A 124 -0.26 -27.00 -21.13
N LEU A 125 -0.54 -28.03 -20.34
CA LEU A 125 -1.74 -28.12 -19.50
C LEU A 125 -1.81 -26.97 -18.49
N MET A 126 -0.72 -26.72 -17.76
CA MET A 126 -0.65 -25.63 -16.78
C MET A 126 -0.86 -24.28 -17.46
N SER A 127 -0.23 -24.06 -18.62
CA SER A 127 -0.37 -22.83 -19.40
C SER A 127 -1.81 -22.61 -19.86
N LEU A 128 -2.51 -23.68 -20.24
CA LEU A 128 -3.92 -23.62 -20.58
C LEU A 128 -4.81 -23.31 -19.37
N GLY A 129 -4.46 -23.84 -18.19
CA GLY A 129 -5.11 -23.52 -16.92
C GLY A 129 -4.99 -22.04 -16.54
N ILE A 130 -3.79 -21.46 -16.68
CA ILE A 130 -3.54 -20.03 -16.44
C ILE A 130 -4.30 -19.17 -17.45
N LEU A 131 -4.33 -19.57 -18.73
CA LEU A 131 -5.00 -18.81 -19.77
C LEU A 131 -6.53 -18.77 -19.59
N TYR A 132 -7.11 -19.90 -19.18
CA TYR A 132 -8.55 -20.04 -18.93
C TYR A 132 -8.92 -19.83 -17.47
N GLU A 133 -8.04 -19.22 -16.68
CA GLU A 133 -8.26 -19.04 -15.25
C GLU A 133 -9.58 -18.34 -14.96
N GLY A 134 -10.38 -18.93 -14.08
CA GLY A 134 -11.67 -18.41 -13.68
C GLY A 134 -12.71 -18.28 -14.80
N SER A 135 -12.48 -18.86 -15.99
CA SER A 135 -13.43 -18.80 -17.12
C SER A 135 -14.49 -19.92 -17.10
N ALA A 136 -14.26 -20.99 -16.33
CA ALA A 136 -15.06 -22.21 -16.30
C ALA A 136 -15.28 -22.86 -17.68
N HIS A 137 -14.32 -22.80 -18.60
CA HIS A 137 -14.49 -23.40 -19.91
C HIS A 137 -14.66 -24.94 -19.80
N PRO A 138 -15.81 -25.52 -20.21
CA PRO A 138 -16.18 -26.90 -19.87
C PRO A 138 -15.39 -27.97 -20.63
N GLN A 139 -14.81 -27.59 -21.77
CA GLN A 139 -14.13 -28.51 -22.68
C GLN A 139 -12.65 -28.67 -22.38
N THR A 140 -12.06 -27.92 -21.46
CA THR A 140 -10.60 -27.73 -21.44
C THR A 140 -9.81 -28.97 -20.99
N MET A 141 -10.26 -29.81 -20.05
CA MET A 141 -9.39 -30.86 -19.45
C MET A 141 -10.09 -32.17 -19.01
N GLN A 142 -11.09 -32.64 -19.75
CA GLN A 142 -11.77 -33.90 -19.38
C GLN A 142 -10.89 -35.11 -19.70
N GLY A 143 -10.55 -35.90 -18.67
CA GLY A 143 -9.93 -37.23 -18.84
C GLY A 143 -8.41 -37.31 -18.69
N GLU A 144 -7.69 -36.18 -18.63
CA GLU A 144 -6.22 -36.17 -18.51
C GLU A 144 -5.72 -36.66 -17.14
N ILE A 145 -6.44 -36.33 -16.05
CA ILE A 145 -6.07 -36.75 -14.68
C ILE A 145 -6.00 -38.28 -14.58
N GLY A 146 -6.90 -38.99 -15.27
CA GLY A 146 -7.02 -40.45 -15.24
C GLY A 146 -6.43 -41.17 -16.46
N ARG A 147 -5.53 -40.55 -17.22
CA ARG A 147 -4.97 -41.12 -18.46
C ARG A 147 -4.28 -42.47 -18.19
N ARG A 148 -4.51 -43.46 -19.07
CA ARG A 148 -3.87 -44.79 -19.03
C ARG A 148 -2.45 -44.74 -19.61
N SER A 149 -1.55 -45.61 -19.14
CA SER A 149 -0.15 -45.70 -19.60
C SER A 149 -0.10 -46.10 -21.07
N GLY A 150 -0.01 -45.12 -21.96
CA GLY A 150 0.08 -45.30 -23.42
C GLY A 150 1.52 -45.26 -23.92
N GLY A 151 2.45 -45.92 -23.24
CA GLY A 151 3.88 -45.91 -23.61
C GLY A 151 4.71 -44.75 -23.06
N ASP A 152 4.08 -43.79 -22.37
CA ASP A 152 4.76 -42.66 -21.70
C ASP A 152 5.72 -43.12 -20.58
N ASN A 153 6.72 -42.28 -20.25
CA ASN A 153 7.59 -42.47 -19.09
C ASN A 153 6.76 -42.63 -17.81
N VAL A 154 6.65 -43.87 -17.33
CA VAL A 154 5.87 -44.27 -16.14
C VAL A 154 6.15 -43.38 -14.93
N LEU A 155 7.39 -42.93 -14.78
CA LEU A 155 7.86 -42.17 -13.62
C LEU A 155 7.34 -40.72 -13.55
N GLU A 156 6.90 -40.13 -14.66
CA GLU A 156 6.45 -38.73 -14.73
C GLU A 156 4.91 -38.59 -14.77
N ARG A 157 4.20 -39.70 -14.64
CA ARG A 157 2.73 -39.76 -14.71
C ARG A 157 2.06 -39.01 -13.55
N GLU A 158 2.63 -39.08 -12.35
CA GLU A 158 2.13 -38.35 -11.17
C GLU A 158 2.22 -36.84 -11.39
N GLY A 159 3.38 -36.33 -11.83
CA GLY A 159 3.58 -34.92 -12.13
C GLY A 159 2.64 -34.39 -13.23
N HIS A 160 2.36 -35.20 -14.24
CA HIS A 160 1.36 -34.88 -15.26
C HIS A 160 -0.07 -34.79 -14.69
N ALA A 161 -0.49 -35.79 -13.91
CA ALA A 161 -1.82 -35.81 -13.28
C ALA A 161 -2.02 -34.63 -12.31
N VAL A 162 -0.98 -34.29 -11.54
CA VAL A 162 -0.97 -33.11 -10.67
C VAL A 162 -1.08 -31.82 -11.48
N SER A 163 -0.37 -31.71 -12.60
CA SER A 163 -0.44 -30.55 -13.50
C SER A 163 -1.83 -30.39 -14.12
N ALA A 164 -2.46 -31.49 -14.53
CA ALA A 164 -3.84 -31.52 -15.00
C ALA A 164 -4.83 -31.08 -13.91
N GLY A 165 -4.62 -31.53 -12.67
CA GLY A 165 -5.39 -31.14 -11.50
C GLY A 165 -5.30 -29.64 -11.18
N PHE A 166 -4.09 -29.08 -11.17
CA PHE A 166 -3.87 -27.64 -11.03
C PHE A 166 -4.53 -26.84 -12.16
N ALA A 167 -4.30 -27.24 -13.41
CA ALA A 167 -4.86 -26.54 -14.56
C ALA A 167 -6.39 -26.49 -14.51
N LEU A 168 -7.02 -27.63 -14.24
CA LEU A 168 -8.46 -27.74 -14.06
C LEU A 168 -8.97 -26.87 -12.91
N GLY A 169 -8.28 -26.91 -11.77
CA GLY A 169 -8.58 -26.09 -10.60
C GLY A 169 -8.51 -24.59 -10.90
N LEU A 170 -7.52 -24.15 -11.69
CA LEU A 170 -7.39 -22.77 -12.16
C LEU A 170 -8.54 -22.36 -13.09
N VAL A 171 -8.96 -23.23 -14.02
CA VAL A 171 -10.07 -22.92 -14.94
C VAL A 171 -11.36 -22.62 -14.17
N ALA A 172 -11.63 -23.36 -13.09
CA ALA A 172 -12.83 -23.21 -12.26
C ALA A 172 -12.55 -22.53 -10.90
N LEU A 173 -11.49 -21.73 -10.81
CA LEU A 173 -10.98 -21.14 -9.57
C LEU A 173 -12.07 -20.37 -8.79
N GLY A 174 -12.34 -20.81 -7.55
CA GLY A 174 -13.22 -20.13 -6.59
C GLY A 174 -14.68 -19.97 -7.02
N ARG A 175 -15.15 -20.68 -8.05
CA ARG A 175 -16.53 -20.58 -8.54
C ARG A 175 -17.49 -21.56 -7.84
N GLY A 176 -16.97 -22.58 -7.15
CA GLY A 176 -17.79 -23.55 -6.44
C GLY A 176 -18.79 -24.28 -7.34
N GLU A 177 -20.04 -24.39 -6.88
CA GLU A 177 -21.15 -25.04 -7.59
C GLU A 177 -21.68 -24.19 -8.77
N ASP A 178 -21.42 -22.88 -8.79
CA ASP A 178 -21.91 -21.96 -9.82
C ASP A 178 -21.16 -22.08 -11.17
N ALA A 179 -20.10 -22.89 -11.23
CA ALA A 179 -19.32 -23.12 -12.44
C ALA A 179 -20.00 -24.10 -13.42
N LEU A 180 -21.21 -23.78 -13.92
CA LEU A 180 -21.95 -24.50 -14.96
C LEU A 180 -22.54 -25.87 -14.52
N GLY A 181 -23.79 -26.13 -14.94
CA GLY A 181 -24.60 -27.31 -14.59
C GLY A 181 -24.11 -28.69 -15.08
N PHE A 182 -22.82 -28.84 -15.41
CA PHE A 182 -22.16 -30.11 -15.74
C PHE A 182 -21.20 -30.60 -14.64
N ILE A 183 -21.02 -29.83 -13.56
CA ILE A 183 -20.02 -30.07 -12.51
C ILE A 183 -20.31 -31.29 -11.63
N ASP A 184 -21.56 -31.63 -11.32
CA ASP A 184 -21.86 -32.74 -10.39
C ASP A 184 -21.27 -34.08 -10.86
N THR A 185 -21.40 -34.38 -12.15
CA THR A 185 -20.80 -35.59 -12.75
C THR A 185 -19.28 -35.58 -12.67
N PHE A 186 -18.69 -34.39 -12.74
CA PHE A 186 -17.25 -34.22 -12.78
C PHE A 186 -16.61 -34.19 -11.38
N VAL A 187 -17.24 -33.53 -10.41
CA VAL A 187 -16.84 -33.57 -9.01
C VAL A 187 -16.96 -34.99 -8.48
N ASN A 188 -18.04 -35.71 -8.81
CA ASN A 188 -18.15 -37.13 -8.49
C ASN A 188 -17.04 -37.97 -9.13
N ARG A 189 -16.62 -37.64 -10.36
CA ARG A 189 -15.46 -38.27 -11.00
C ARG A 189 -14.13 -37.94 -10.31
N LEU A 190 -13.93 -36.72 -9.80
CA LEU A 190 -12.75 -36.37 -9.00
C LEU A 190 -12.72 -37.15 -7.68
N PHE A 191 -13.86 -37.33 -7.01
CA PHE A 191 -13.92 -38.17 -5.81
C PHE A 191 -13.64 -39.66 -6.10
N LEU A 192 -14.06 -40.18 -7.26
CA LEU A 192 -13.63 -41.51 -7.72
C LEU A 192 -12.11 -41.59 -7.90
N TYR A 193 -11.45 -40.52 -8.37
CA TYR A 193 -9.99 -40.44 -8.48
C TYR A 193 -9.26 -40.34 -7.13
N ILE A 194 -9.96 -39.96 -6.05
CA ILE A 194 -9.44 -39.91 -4.68
C ILE A 194 -9.60 -41.26 -3.96
N GLY A 195 -10.44 -42.16 -4.49
CA GLY A 195 -10.73 -43.48 -3.90
C GLY A 195 -12.03 -43.53 -3.09
N ASP A 196 -12.96 -42.59 -3.30
CA ASP A 196 -14.28 -42.62 -2.67
C ASP A 196 -15.10 -43.84 -3.16
N LYS A 197 -15.61 -44.62 -2.20
CA LYS A 197 -16.40 -45.84 -2.48
C LYS A 197 -17.88 -45.47 -2.63
N VAL A 198 -18.24 -44.69 -3.63
CA VAL A 198 -19.66 -44.42 -3.89
C VAL A 198 -20.35 -45.71 -4.34
N HIS A 199 -21.33 -46.13 -3.52
CA HIS A 199 -22.32 -47.18 -3.81
C HIS A 199 -23.14 -46.80 -5.04
N ASN A 200 -23.24 -47.71 -6.01
CA ASN A 200 -24.16 -47.69 -7.16
C ASN A 200 -24.09 -46.47 -8.09
N GLU A 201 -23.49 -46.65 -9.25
CA GLU A 201 -24.24 -46.90 -10.49
C GLU A 201 -23.29 -47.52 -11.53
N ARG A 202 -23.62 -48.73 -11.98
CA ARG A 202 -23.15 -49.22 -13.27
C ARG A 202 -23.80 -48.36 -14.35
N SER A 203 -23.28 -47.16 -14.61
CA SER A 203 -23.73 -46.33 -15.73
C SER A 203 -22.57 -46.10 -16.71
N HIS A 204 -22.64 -46.83 -17.83
CA HIS A 204 -22.14 -46.47 -19.16
C HIS A 204 -20.69 -45.99 -19.30
N PHE A 205 -19.70 -46.73 -18.77
CA PHE A 205 -18.35 -46.68 -19.34
C PHE A 205 -18.26 -47.62 -20.55
N SER A 206 -18.75 -47.17 -21.70
CA SER A 206 -18.53 -47.84 -22.99
C SER A 206 -18.59 -46.81 -24.10
N THR A 207 -17.41 -46.37 -24.56
CA THR A 207 -16.94 -46.31 -25.95
C THR A 207 -15.73 -45.37 -26.03
N VAL A 208 -14.56 -45.86 -25.64
CA VAL A 208 -13.32 -45.50 -26.33
C VAL A 208 -12.75 -46.84 -26.78
N SER A 209 -12.64 -46.96 -28.11
CA SER A 209 -12.21 -48.09 -28.93
C SER A 209 -11.60 -49.30 -28.21
N MET A 210 -12.22 -50.46 -28.44
CA MET A 210 -11.52 -51.74 -28.47
C MET A 210 -10.43 -51.64 -29.55
N ASP A 211 -9.25 -51.19 -29.16
CA ASP A 211 -8.05 -51.40 -29.94
C ASP A 211 -6.89 -51.75 -28.99
N GLU A 212 -5.97 -52.53 -29.54
CA GLU A 212 -5.42 -53.74 -28.94
C GLU A 212 -4.70 -53.63 -27.58
N SER A 213 -4.88 -54.70 -26.82
CA SER A 213 -4.01 -55.17 -25.74
C SER A 213 -2.54 -55.20 -26.14
N ARG A 214 -1.83 -54.11 -25.87
CA ARG A 214 -0.40 -54.13 -25.54
C ARG A 214 -0.24 -53.56 -24.14
N GLY A 215 -0.39 -54.44 -23.14
CA GLY A 215 -0.01 -54.08 -21.77
C GLY A 215 1.42 -53.55 -21.79
N SER A 216 1.63 -52.35 -21.28
CA SER A 216 2.98 -51.81 -21.17
C SER A 216 3.79 -52.78 -20.29
N ALA A 217 4.98 -53.17 -20.75
CA ALA A 217 5.79 -54.18 -20.08
C ALA A 217 6.31 -53.76 -18.68
N GLN A 218 6.02 -52.52 -18.25
CA GLN A 218 6.53 -51.93 -17.00
C GLN A 218 5.50 -51.82 -15.86
N MET A 219 4.18 -51.86 -16.12
CA MET A 219 3.17 -51.78 -15.05
C MET A 219 1.92 -52.63 -15.36
N MET A 220 1.48 -53.42 -14.38
CA MET A 220 0.16 -54.04 -14.40
C MET A 220 -0.83 -53.18 -13.59
N ASP A 221 -1.56 -52.28 -14.25
CA ASP A 221 -2.67 -51.55 -13.63
C ASP A 221 -3.83 -52.55 -13.38
N GLY A 222 -3.94 -53.08 -12.14
CA GLY A 222 -4.93 -54.09 -11.75
C GLY A 222 -6.35 -53.57 -11.44
N THR A 223 -6.52 -52.24 -11.40
CA THR A 223 -7.80 -51.53 -11.16
C THR A 223 -8.08 -50.52 -12.28
N THR A 224 -9.34 -50.13 -12.45
CA THR A 224 -9.75 -49.15 -13.50
C THR A 224 -9.13 -47.76 -13.32
N VAL A 225 -8.63 -47.43 -12.12
CA VAL A 225 -7.98 -46.17 -11.73
C VAL A 225 -6.82 -46.46 -10.77
N ASN A 226 -5.66 -45.84 -10.98
CA ASN A 226 -4.51 -45.88 -10.08
C ASN A 226 -4.55 -44.67 -9.13
N ILE A 227 -5.00 -44.89 -7.88
CA ILE A 227 -5.23 -43.84 -6.88
C ILE A 227 -3.94 -43.08 -6.56
N ASP A 228 -2.79 -43.76 -6.54
CA ASP A 228 -1.51 -43.14 -6.19
C ASP A 228 -1.07 -42.04 -7.18
N VAL A 229 -1.55 -42.13 -8.43
CA VAL A 229 -1.27 -41.15 -9.48
C VAL A 229 -2.36 -40.06 -9.52
N THR A 230 -3.63 -40.45 -9.40
CA THR A 230 -4.76 -39.54 -9.67
C THR A 230 -5.21 -38.74 -8.45
N ALA A 231 -5.02 -39.27 -7.23
CA ALA A 231 -5.47 -38.63 -6.00
C ALA A 231 -4.89 -37.22 -5.75
N PRO A 232 -3.57 -36.95 -5.87
CA PRO A 232 -3.04 -35.62 -5.56
C PRO A 232 -3.57 -34.54 -6.51
N GLY A 233 -3.66 -34.85 -7.81
CA GLY A 233 -4.25 -33.93 -8.80
C GLY A 233 -5.74 -33.67 -8.54
N ALA A 234 -6.51 -34.69 -8.17
CA ALA A 234 -7.92 -34.55 -7.85
C ALA A 234 -8.18 -33.73 -6.58
N ILE A 235 -7.41 -33.97 -5.50
CA ILE A 235 -7.53 -33.21 -4.24
C ILE A 235 -7.26 -31.71 -4.50
N ILE A 236 -6.20 -31.40 -5.26
CA ILE A 236 -5.84 -30.03 -5.61
C ILE A 236 -6.92 -29.37 -6.48
N ALA A 237 -7.44 -30.08 -7.47
CA ALA A 237 -8.50 -29.55 -8.33
C ALA A 237 -9.72 -29.14 -7.49
N ILE A 238 -10.17 -30.01 -6.58
CA ILE A 238 -11.29 -29.71 -5.68
C ILE A 238 -10.96 -28.52 -4.77
N ALA A 239 -9.74 -28.46 -4.21
CA ALA A 239 -9.30 -27.36 -3.37
C ALA A 239 -9.37 -26.00 -4.07
N LEU A 240 -8.95 -25.93 -5.33
CA LEU A 240 -8.96 -24.69 -6.13
C LEU A 240 -10.37 -24.34 -6.63
N MET A 241 -11.17 -25.33 -7.06
CA MET A 241 -12.55 -25.13 -7.51
C MET A 241 -13.43 -24.54 -6.41
N PHE A 242 -13.29 -25.04 -5.19
CA PHE A 242 -14.08 -24.66 -4.01
C PHE A 242 -13.35 -23.70 -3.06
N MET A 243 -12.29 -23.04 -3.54
CA MET A 243 -11.49 -22.11 -2.74
C MET A 243 -12.37 -20.98 -2.18
N LYS A 244 -12.30 -20.75 -0.86
CA LYS A 244 -13.07 -19.72 -0.12
C LYS A 244 -14.61 -19.80 -0.31
N THR A 245 -15.15 -20.96 -0.65
CA THR A 245 -16.61 -21.14 -0.81
C THR A 245 -17.33 -21.56 0.48
N GLU A 246 -16.58 -21.99 1.51
CA GLU A 246 -17.13 -22.44 2.81
C GLU A 246 -18.13 -23.62 2.70
N SER A 247 -18.02 -24.43 1.64
CA SER A 247 -18.91 -25.58 1.42
C SER A 247 -18.56 -26.77 2.33
N GLU A 248 -19.37 -26.97 3.37
CA GLU A 248 -19.21 -28.08 4.31
C GLU A 248 -19.46 -29.46 3.66
N ALA A 249 -20.34 -29.53 2.65
CA ALA A 249 -20.68 -30.78 1.97
C ALA A 249 -19.44 -31.43 1.34
N ILE A 250 -18.57 -30.64 0.72
CA ILE A 250 -17.38 -31.12 0.02
C ILE A 250 -16.27 -31.44 1.01
N VAL A 251 -16.13 -30.62 2.06
CA VAL A 251 -15.17 -30.85 3.14
C VAL A 251 -15.47 -32.14 3.89
N SER A 252 -16.75 -32.50 4.06
CA SER A 252 -17.15 -33.77 4.68
C SER A 252 -16.68 -35.00 3.88
N ARG A 253 -16.68 -34.90 2.54
CA ARG A 253 -16.18 -35.93 1.63
C ARG A 253 -14.66 -36.02 1.58
N LEU A 254 -13.96 -34.90 1.85
CA LEU A 254 -12.49 -34.85 1.96
C LEU A 254 -11.98 -35.20 3.38
N SER A 255 -12.71 -36.02 4.13
CA SER A 255 -12.36 -36.34 5.52
C SER A 255 -10.97 -37.00 5.66
N ILE A 256 -10.33 -36.68 6.79
CA ILE A 256 -9.12 -37.37 7.24
C ILE A 256 -9.55 -38.79 7.65
N PRO A 257 -8.80 -39.84 7.27
CA PRO A 257 -9.11 -41.20 7.69
C PRO A 257 -9.24 -41.30 9.23
N ASN A 258 -10.40 -41.77 9.68
CA ASN A 258 -10.76 -41.91 11.10
C ASN A 258 -10.72 -43.36 11.57
N THR A 259 -10.09 -44.28 10.84
CA THR A 259 -9.90 -45.67 11.28
C THR A 259 -8.44 -46.06 11.07
N GLY A 260 -7.89 -46.92 11.93
CA GLY A 260 -6.52 -47.42 11.77
C GLY A 260 -6.33 -48.14 10.43
N PHE A 261 -7.35 -48.87 9.98
CA PHE A 261 -7.34 -49.56 8.69
C PHE A 261 -7.24 -48.61 7.49
N ASP A 262 -8.03 -47.53 7.49
CA ASP A 262 -7.98 -46.55 6.39
C ASP A 262 -6.67 -45.76 6.38
N LEU A 263 -6.04 -45.54 7.54
CA LEU A 263 -4.74 -44.89 7.65
C LEU A 263 -3.60 -45.72 7.04
N GLN A 264 -3.67 -47.05 7.14
CA GLN A 264 -2.70 -47.94 6.50
C GLN A 264 -2.85 -47.95 4.96
N TYR A 265 -4.05 -47.69 4.44
CA TYR A 265 -4.34 -47.74 2.99
C TYR A 265 -4.04 -46.41 2.28
N VAL A 266 -4.08 -45.28 2.99
CA VAL A 266 -3.87 -43.95 2.41
C VAL A 266 -2.44 -43.48 2.66
N ARG A 267 -1.72 -43.12 1.59
CA ARG A 267 -0.39 -42.52 1.70
C ARG A 267 -0.41 -41.25 2.56
N PRO A 268 0.58 -41.03 3.45
CA PRO A 268 0.58 -39.89 4.37
C PRO A 268 0.69 -38.53 3.65
N ASP A 269 1.33 -38.48 2.49
CA ASP A 269 1.37 -37.29 1.62
C ASP A 269 -0.04 -36.82 1.22
N PHE A 270 -0.96 -37.76 0.98
CA PHE A 270 -2.34 -37.44 0.60
C PHE A 270 -3.13 -36.90 1.78
N ILE A 271 -2.83 -37.33 3.00
CA ILE A 271 -3.43 -36.78 4.23
C ILE A 271 -3.05 -35.30 4.35
N MET A 272 -1.78 -34.96 4.15
CA MET A 272 -1.33 -33.56 4.14
C MET A 272 -2.08 -32.72 3.08
N LEU A 273 -2.21 -33.23 1.85
CA LEU A 273 -2.95 -32.55 0.78
C LEU A 273 -4.45 -32.39 1.11
N ARG A 274 -5.08 -33.39 1.73
CA ARG A 274 -6.48 -33.29 2.20
C ARG A 274 -6.64 -32.21 3.26
N VAL A 275 -5.72 -32.11 4.22
CA VAL A 275 -5.76 -31.04 5.25
C VAL A 275 -5.62 -29.67 4.60
N ILE A 276 -4.67 -29.50 3.67
CA ILE A 276 -4.52 -28.24 2.92
C ILE A 276 -5.80 -27.91 2.16
N ALA A 277 -6.37 -28.87 1.43
CA ALA A 277 -7.60 -28.68 0.67
C ALA A 277 -8.78 -28.26 1.55
N ARG A 278 -9.00 -28.94 2.68
CA ARG A 278 -10.07 -28.60 3.64
C ARG A 278 -9.94 -27.18 4.17
N ASN A 279 -8.72 -26.76 4.53
CA ASN A 279 -8.47 -25.43 5.06
C ASN A 279 -8.58 -24.32 3.99
N LEU A 280 -8.24 -24.61 2.73
CA LEU A 280 -8.43 -23.67 1.61
C LEU A 280 -9.90 -23.45 1.26
N ILE A 281 -10.74 -24.48 1.44
CA ILE A 281 -12.19 -24.37 1.26
C ILE A 281 -12.82 -23.61 2.44
N MET A 282 -12.45 -23.98 3.68
CA MET A 282 -12.91 -23.37 4.93
C MET A 282 -11.98 -22.24 5.38
N TRP A 283 -11.81 -21.24 4.50
CA TRP A 283 -10.80 -20.19 4.66
C TRP A 283 -11.01 -19.35 5.92
N SER A 284 -12.24 -18.91 6.20
CA SER A 284 -12.58 -18.07 7.35
C SER A 284 -12.34 -18.74 8.71
N ARG A 285 -12.29 -20.08 8.77
CA ARG A 285 -12.13 -20.81 10.04
C ARG A 285 -10.68 -20.95 10.48
N VAL A 286 -9.71 -20.58 9.64
CA VAL A 286 -8.28 -20.75 9.90
C VAL A 286 -7.81 -19.66 10.87
N ASN A 287 -7.28 -20.08 12.03
CA ASN A 287 -6.81 -19.16 13.07
C ASN A 287 -5.38 -19.50 13.50
N PRO A 288 -4.51 -18.49 13.75
CA PRO A 288 -3.13 -18.70 14.18
C PRO A 288 -3.07 -18.99 15.69
N SER A 289 -3.70 -20.07 16.13
CA SER A 289 -3.66 -20.55 17.51
C SER A 289 -3.22 -22.01 17.57
N LYS A 290 -2.61 -22.40 18.70
CA LYS A 290 -2.26 -23.80 18.95
C LYS A 290 -3.54 -24.63 18.90
N ASP A 291 -4.54 -24.27 19.70
CA ASP A 291 -5.81 -24.99 19.84
C ASP A 291 -6.48 -25.30 18.49
N TRP A 292 -6.38 -24.35 17.54
CA TRP A 292 -6.87 -24.58 16.18
C TRP A 292 -6.10 -25.70 15.45
N VAL A 293 -4.76 -25.70 15.52
CA VAL A 293 -3.95 -26.79 14.93
C VAL A 293 -4.29 -28.14 15.59
N TRP A 294 -4.47 -28.18 16.91
CA TRP A 294 -4.86 -29.40 17.64
C TRP A 294 -6.26 -29.90 17.24
N SER A 295 -7.18 -28.99 16.91
CA SER A 295 -8.55 -29.35 16.46
C SER A 295 -8.59 -30.06 15.11
N GLN A 296 -7.53 -29.93 14.29
CA GLN A 296 -7.44 -30.60 12.98
C GLN A 296 -7.07 -32.09 13.09
N ILE A 297 -6.54 -32.51 14.25
CA ILE A 297 -6.05 -33.86 14.47
C ILE A 297 -7.22 -34.76 14.91
N PRO A 298 -7.50 -35.87 14.20
CA PRO A 298 -8.51 -36.83 14.62
C PRO A 298 -8.22 -37.42 16.00
N GLU A 299 -9.27 -37.70 16.78
CA GLU A 299 -9.16 -38.22 18.15
C GLU A 299 -8.27 -39.47 18.25
N ILE A 300 -8.40 -40.38 17.27
CA ILE A 300 -7.66 -41.65 17.24
C ILE A 300 -6.16 -41.42 17.11
N VAL A 301 -5.75 -40.46 16.27
CA VAL A 301 -4.33 -40.09 16.10
C VAL A 301 -3.82 -39.41 17.37
N ARG A 302 -4.65 -38.56 18.00
CA ARG A 302 -4.29 -37.90 19.26
C ARG A 302 -4.05 -38.91 20.39
N CYS A 303 -4.97 -39.84 20.60
CA CYS A 303 -4.85 -40.89 21.61
C CYS A 303 -3.63 -41.80 21.37
N ALA A 304 -3.36 -42.17 20.11
CA ALA A 304 -2.19 -42.97 19.77
C ALA A 304 -0.88 -42.25 20.09
N VAL A 305 -0.79 -40.94 19.84
CA VAL A 305 0.42 -40.14 20.08
C VAL A 305 0.65 -39.84 21.57
N GLU A 306 -0.41 -39.64 22.35
CA GLU A 306 -0.33 -39.48 23.81
C GLU A 306 0.08 -40.79 24.51
N GLY A 307 -0.30 -41.95 23.96
CA GLY A 307 0.06 -43.27 24.46
C GLY A 307 1.55 -43.63 24.37
N ILE A 308 2.31 -42.98 23.49
CA ILE A 308 3.76 -43.24 23.29
C ILE A 308 4.60 -42.90 24.53
N GLY A 309 4.08 -42.06 25.43
CA GLY A 309 4.74 -41.68 26.68
C GLY A 309 4.51 -42.63 27.86
N GLY A 310 3.67 -43.65 27.72
CA GLY A 310 3.38 -44.65 28.76
C GLY A 310 4.25 -45.90 28.60
N ASP A 311 4.69 -46.51 29.71
CA ASP A 311 5.53 -47.71 29.76
C ASP A 311 4.84 -49.03 29.30
N ASP A 312 3.61 -48.97 28.77
CA ASP A 312 2.85 -50.15 28.30
C ASP A 312 3.07 -50.37 26.79
N ASN A 313 4.01 -51.27 26.45
CA ASN A 313 4.42 -51.63 25.08
C ASN A 313 3.47 -52.61 24.37
N ASP A 314 2.15 -52.39 24.40
CA ASP A 314 1.16 -53.29 23.77
C ASP A 314 0.57 -52.76 22.43
N ILE A 315 1.14 -51.70 21.84
CA ILE A 315 0.76 -51.25 20.49
C ILE A 315 1.71 -51.92 19.48
N ASP A 316 1.16 -52.64 18.49
CA ASP A 316 1.94 -53.19 17.38
C ASP A 316 2.75 -52.06 16.70
N ASP A 317 4.07 -52.21 16.60
CA ASP A 317 5.01 -51.19 16.08
C ASP A 317 4.60 -50.63 14.71
N MET A 318 3.95 -51.46 13.87
CA MET A 318 3.45 -51.10 12.54
C MET A 318 2.27 -50.13 12.57
N ASP A 319 1.39 -50.24 13.56
CA ASP A 319 0.26 -49.33 13.74
C ASP A 319 0.76 -47.98 14.26
N ALA A 320 1.74 -47.99 15.16
CA ALA A 320 2.35 -46.78 15.68
C ALA A 320 3.02 -45.93 14.57
N GLU A 321 3.74 -46.54 13.63
CA GLU A 321 4.36 -45.82 12.49
C GLU A 321 3.31 -45.07 11.65
N ALA A 322 2.20 -45.73 11.27
CA ALA A 322 1.16 -45.12 10.45
C ALA A 322 0.48 -43.93 11.16
N PHE A 323 0.18 -44.06 12.47
CA PHE A 323 -0.41 -42.98 13.25
C PHE A 323 0.51 -41.76 13.36
N ILE A 324 1.81 -41.98 13.60
CA ILE A 324 2.76 -40.87 13.79
C ILE A 324 3.08 -40.21 12.44
N GLN A 325 3.19 -40.97 11.36
CA GLN A 325 3.31 -40.41 10.01
C GLN A 325 2.10 -39.55 9.64
N ALA A 326 0.89 -40.00 9.97
CA ALA A 326 -0.32 -39.21 9.78
C ALA A 326 -0.31 -37.93 10.63
N TYR A 327 0.05 -38.01 11.92
CA TYR A 327 0.17 -36.87 12.82
C TYR A 327 1.09 -35.77 12.26
N VAL A 328 2.30 -36.14 11.85
CA VAL A 328 3.29 -35.19 11.30
C VAL A 328 2.79 -34.53 10.02
N ASN A 329 2.15 -35.29 9.12
CA ASN A 329 1.62 -34.75 7.87
C ASN A 329 0.38 -33.86 8.07
N ILE A 330 -0.47 -34.16 9.06
CA ILE A 330 -1.62 -33.31 9.41
C ILE A 330 -1.13 -31.95 9.94
N ILE A 331 -0.18 -31.95 10.88
CA ILE A 331 0.39 -30.71 11.42
C ILE A 331 1.06 -29.90 10.31
N THR A 332 1.86 -30.56 9.47
CA THR A 332 2.54 -29.89 8.36
C THR A 332 1.54 -29.28 7.38
N GLY A 333 0.46 -29.99 7.05
CA GLY A 333 -0.62 -29.46 6.21
C GLY A 333 -1.33 -28.26 6.83
N ALA A 334 -1.57 -28.28 8.15
CA ALA A 334 -2.12 -27.13 8.88
C ALA A 334 -1.17 -25.93 8.86
N CYS A 335 0.13 -26.14 9.06
CA CYS A 335 1.16 -25.09 8.97
C CYS A 335 1.26 -24.47 7.56
N ILE A 336 1.17 -25.28 6.50
CA ILE A 336 1.15 -24.78 5.12
C ILE A 336 -0.10 -23.91 4.88
N SER A 337 -1.24 -24.35 5.41
CA SER A 337 -2.50 -23.60 5.30
C SER A 337 -2.40 -22.23 5.99
N LEU A 338 -1.79 -22.18 7.19
CA LEU A 338 -1.50 -20.92 7.89
C LEU A 338 -0.55 -20.03 7.07
N GLY A 339 0.46 -20.62 6.43
CA GLY A 339 1.39 -19.90 5.55
C GLY A 339 0.70 -19.25 4.35
N LEU A 340 -0.21 -19.97 3.70
CA LEU A 340 -1.01 -19.47 2.58
C LEU A 340 -1.99 -18.38 3.01
N MET A 341 -2.61 -18.53 4.17
CA MET A 341 -3.57 -17.55 4.70
C MET A 341 -2.91 -16.23 5.07
N PHE A 342 -1.80 -16.29 5.81
CA PHE A 342 -1.12 -15.11 6.31
C PHE A 342 0.02 -14.66 5.38
N ALA A 343 -0.03 -15.02 4.10
CA ALA A 343 1.01 -14.73 3.13
C ALA A 343 1.30 -13.22 3.02
N GLY A 344 2.53 -12.80 3.32
CA GLY A 344 2.96 -11.41 3.28
C GLY A 344 2.20 -10.46 4.24
N THR A 345 1.48 -10.99 5.25
CA THR A 345 0.76 -10.17 6.24
C THR A 345 1.65 -9.70 7.39
N ARG A 346 2.77 -10.40 7.63
CA ARG A 346 3.66 -10.19 8.78
C ARG A 346 2.97 -10.31 10.14
N ASN A 347 1.97 -11.19 10.26
CA ASN A 347 1.30 -11.45 11.53
C ASN A 347 2.27 -12.12 12.53
N GLU A 348 2.45 -11.49 13.70
CA GLU A 348 3.35 -11.96 14.77
C GLU A 348 2.89 -13.32 15.33
N ASN A 349 1.59 -13.48 15.61
CA ASN A 349 1.04 -14.72 16.19
C ASN A 349 1.28 -15.94 15.28
N ALA A 350 1.08 -15.77 13.97
CA ALA A 350 1.31 -16.83 12.99
C ALA A 350 2.81 -17.16 12.88
N GLN A 351 3.68 -16.15 12.95
CA GLN A 351 5.13 -16.33 12.91
C GLN A 351 5.65 -17.06 14.14
N GLU A 352 5.20 -16.70 15.34
CA GLU A 352 5.58 -17.36 16.58
C GLU A 352 5.15 -18.84 16.58
N LEU A 353 3.89 -19.11 16.22
CA LEU A 353 3.36 -20.48 16.14
C LEU A 353 4.15 -21.36 15.18
N LEU A 354 4.39 -20.89 13.95
CA LEU A 354 5.16 -21.64 12.94
C LEU A 354 6.63 -21.81 13.36
N TYR A 355 7.20 -20.82 14.05
CA TYR A 355 8.57 -20.90 14.56
C TYR A 355 8.70 -21.91 15.70
N GLU A 356 7.73 -21.96 16.62
CA GLU A 356 7.67 -22.97 17.67
C GLU A 356 7.55 -24.39 17.10
N PHE A 357 6.67 -24.61 16.12
CA PHE A 357 6.59 -25.90 15.42
C PHE A 357 7.90 -26.23 14.71
N SER A 358 8.54 -25.25 14.05
CA SER A 358 9.85 -25.46 13.41
C SER A 358 10.92 -25.91 14.42
N ILE A 359 10.97 -25.29 15.60
CA ILE A 359 11.87 -25.68 16.68
C ILE A 359 11.52 -27.06 17.23
N TYR A 360 10.23 -27.36 17.39
CA TYR A 360 9.76 -28.66 17.86
C TYR A 360 10.25 -29.78 16.94
N PHE A 361 9.98 -29.68 15.63
CA PHE A 361 10.46 -30.63 14.64
C PHE A 361 12.00 -30.71 14.61
N LEU A 362 12.69 -29.58 14.79
CA LEU A 362 14.15 -29.56 14.86
C LEU A 362 14.70 -30.34 16.08
N ASN A 363 14.09 -30.16 17.25
CA ASN A 363 14.52 -30.79 18.50
C ASN A 363 14.36 -32.33 18.48
N GLU A 364 13.32 -32.84 17.82
CA GLU A 364 13.14 -34.28 17.61
C GLU A 364 14.26 -34.90 16.75
N MET A 365 14.86 -34.13 15.84
CA MET A 365 15.99 -34.58 15.03
C MET A 365 17.32 -34.52 15.78
N LYS A 366 17.59 -33.36 16.39
CA LYS A 366 18.76 -33.08 17.20
C LYS A 366 18.36 -32.07 18.27
N PRO A 367 18.57 -32.34 19.56
CA PRO A 367 18.21 -31.41 20.62
C PRO A 367 19.11 -30.16 20.54
N VAL A 368 18.58 -29.05 20.01
CA VAL A 368 19.29 -27.76 19.91
C VAL A 368 18.94 -26.86 21.08
N SER A 369 17.74 -26.99 21.65
CA SER A 369 17.28 -26.21 22.80
C SER A 369 16.46 -27.06 23.78
N PRO A 370 16.65 -26.93 25.11
CA PRO A 370 15.85 -27.65 26.11
C PRO A 370 14.45 -27.03 26.34
N THR A 371 14.04 -26.03 25.57
CA THR A 371 12.85 -25.19 25.82
C THR A 371 11.51 -25.88 25.56
N CYS A 372 11.50 -27.12 25.10
CA CYS A 372 10.24 -27.84 24.87
C CYS A 372 9.71 -28.38 26.21
N GLY A 373 8.87 -27.57 26.87
CA GLY A 373 8.01 -28.01 27.97
C GLY A 373 7.14 -29.20 27.58
N LYS A 374 6.39 -29.75 28.55
CA LYS A 374 5.53 -30.95 28.42
C LYS A 374 4.38 -30.86 27.39
N VAL A 375 4.39 -29.88 26.48
CA VAL A 375 3.29 -29.53 25.57
C VAL A 375 3.28 -30.36 24.29
N PHE A 376 4.44 -30.86 23.85
CA PHE A 376 4.54 -31.66 22.62
C PHE A 376 5.01 -33.10 22.92
N PRO A 377 4.50 -34.09 22.17
CA PRO A 377 4.90 -35.49 22.30
C PRO A 377 6.38 -35.64 21.91
N LYS A 378 7.12 -36.48 22.65
CA LYS A 378 8.56 -36.73 22.45
C LYS A 378 8.78 -38.15 21.94
N GLY A 379 9.79 -38.34 21.08
CA GLY A 379 10.21 -39.69 20.62
C GLY A 379 9.64 -40.09 19.27
N LEU A 380 9.22 -39.13 18.45
CA LEU A 380 8.68 -39.38 17.10
C LEU A 380 9.74 -39.97 16.17
N SER A 381 11.01 -39.62 16.39
CA SER A 381 12.16 -40.10 15.61
C SER A 381 12.41 -41.61 15.72
N ARG A 382 11.75 -42.33 16.63
CA ARG A 382 11.83 -43.79 16.73
C ARG A 382 10.99 -44.52 15.68
N TYR A 383 9.90 -43.89 15.23
CA TYR A 383 8.90 -44.52 14.38
C TYR A 383 8.84 -43.91 12.97
N ILE A 384 9.58 -42.82 12.71
CA ILE A 384 9.54 -42.10 11.44
C ILE A 384 10.93 -42.03 10.82
N ASP A 385 11.00 -42.23 9.49
CA ASP A 385 12.21 -41.95 8.72
C ASP A 385 12.59 -40.47 8.79
N ARG A 386 13.87 -40.24 9.07
CA ARG A 386 14.47 -38.92 9.17
C ARG A 386 14.19 -38.05 7.94
N GLY A 387 14.16 -38.62 6.73
CA GLY A 387 13.90 -37.88 5.50
C GLY A 387 12.52 -37.23 5.45
N THR A 388 11.49 -37.90 5.95
CA THR A 388 10.12 -37.36 6.01
C THR A 388 10.01 -36.23 7.04
N LEU A 389 10.67 -36.38 8.19
CA LEU A 389 10.74 -35.36 9.24
C LEU A 389 11.51 -34.11 8.77
N GLU A 390 12.62 -34.29 8.05
CA GLU A 390 13.34 -33.19 7.40
C GLU A 390 12.45 -32.47 6.38
N THR A 391 11.72 -33.21 5.55
CA THR A 391 10.83 -32.61 4.54
C THR A 391 9.74 -31.77 5.21
N CYS A 392 9.08 -32.29 6.25
CA CYS A 392 8.04 -31.58 6.99
C CYS A 392 8.58 -30.31 7.67
N LEU A 393 9.75 -30.39 8.32
CA LEU A 393 10.43 -29.23 8.89
C LEU A 393 10.64 -28.13 7.84
N HIS A 394 11.16 -28.49 6.66
CA HIS A 394 11.46 -27.51 5.61
C HIS A 394 10.18 -26.91 5.01
N LEU A 395 9.07 -27.66 4.91
CA LEU A 395 7.78 -27.13 4.48
C LEU A 395 7.17 -26.14 5.49
N ILE A 396 7.30 -26.42 6.79
CA ILE A 396 6.87 -25.48 7.86
C ILE A 396 7.70 -24.19 7.79
N VAL A 397 9.02 -24.33 7.63
CA VAL A 397 9.93 -23.19 7.50
C VAL A 397 9.66 -22.39 6.21
N LEU A 398 9.29 -23.07 5.13
CA LEU A 398 8.84 -22.42 3.89
C LEU A 398 7.58 -21.60 4.14
N SER A 399 6.61 -22.17 4.84
CA SER A 399 5.36 -21.50 5.23
C SER A 399 5.62 -20.28 6.12
N LEU A 400 6.55 -20.40 7.09
CA LEU A 400 7.03 -19.29 7.92
C LEU A 400 7.62 -18.15 7.08
N SER A 401 8.38 -18.48 6.03
CA SER A 401 8.95 -17.48 5.12
C SER A 401 7.91 -16.81 4.23
N VAL A 402 6.81 -17.49 3.89
CA VAL A 402 5.68 -16.93 3.13
C VAL A 402 4.92 -15.90 3.97
N VAL A 403 4.70 -16.17 5.27
CA VAL A 403 4.10 -15.19 6.19
C VAL A 403 4.94 -13.92 6.30
N MET A 404 6.26 -14.11 6.44
CA MET A 404 7.24 -13.02 6.60
C MET A 404 7.86 -12.56 5.27
N ALA A 405 7.17 -12.79 4.15
CA ALA A 405 7.72 -12.47 2.83
C ALA A 405 8.06 -10.97 2.70
N GLY A 406 9.23 -10.67 2.14
CA GLY A 406 9.76 -9.33 1.92
C GLY A 406 10.21 -8.56 3.17
N SER A 407 9.97 -9.04 4.40
CA SER A 407 10.29 -8.28 5.61
C SER A 407 11.74 -8.33 6.05
N GLY A 408 12.52 -9.33 5.63
CA GLY A 408 13.88 -9.52 6.14
C GLY A 408 13.92 -9.92 7.63
N HIS A 409 12.86 -10.50 8.19
CA HIS A 409 12.76 -10.82 9.63
C HIS A 409 13.98 -11.61 10.16
N LEU A 410 14.67 -11.02 11.13
CA LEU A 410 16.00 -11.48 11.57
C LEU A 410 15.98 -12.86 12.23
N GLN A 411 14.98 -13.15 13.06
CA GLN A 411 14.89 -14.44 13.75
C GLN A 411 14.64 -15.59 12.77
N THR A 412 13.73 -15.38 11.81
CA THR A 412 13.48 -16.33 10.71
C THR A 412 14.73 -16.51 9.85
N PHE A 413 15.45 -15.42 9.54
CA PHE A 413 16.70 -15.50 8.78
C PHE A 413 17.79 -16.30 9.50
N ARG A 414 17.94 -16.13 10.83
CA ARG A 414 18.90 -16.90 11.63
C ARG A 414 18.59 -18.40 11.58
N LEU A 415 17.32 -18.78 11.69
CA LEU A 415 16.88 -20.17 11.54
C LEU A 415 17.20 -20.73 10.15
N LEU A 416 16.87 -19.98 9.09
CA LEU A 416 17.18 -20.37 7.71
C LEU A 416 18.68 -20.52 7.45
N ARG A 417 19.50 -19.60 7.98
CA ARG A 417 20.96 -19.67 7.87
C ARG A 417 21.50 -20.90 8.59
N PHE A 418 20.96 -21.21 9.77
CA PHE A 418 21.30 -22.42 10.50
C PHE A 418 20.98 -23.67 9.66
N LEU A 419 19.75 -23.78 9.14
CA LEU A 419 19.34 -24.91 8.30
C LEU A 419 20.17 -25.05 7.02
N ARG A 420 20.51 -23.93 6.36
CA ARG A 420 21.40 -23.93 5.18
C ARG A 420 22.80 -24.44 5.50
N SER A 421 23.33 -24.09 6.67
CA SER A 421 24.67 -24.48 7.12
C SER A 421 24.74 -25.91 7.68
N ARG A 422 23.61 -26.59 7.87
CA ARG A 422 23.58 -27.99 8.30
C ARG A 422 24.12 -28.88 7.19
N ASN A 423 25.41 -29.14 7.23
CA ASN A 423 25.97 -30.34 6.63
C ASN A 423 25.51 -31.52 7.49
N CYS A 424 24.58 -32.31 6.98
CA CYS A 424 24.18 -33.55 7.65
C CYS A 424 25.44 -34.43 7.78
N ALA A 425 25.88 -34.66 9.03
CA ALA A 425 27.03 -35.50 9.32
C ALA A 425 26.86 -36.95 8.83
N ASP A 426 25.62 -37.36 8.49
CA ASP A 426 25.25 -38.71 8.02
C ASP A 426 24.91 -38.79 6.52
N GLY A 427 25.06 -37.72 5.73
CA GLY A 427 24.74 -37.74 4.30
C GLY A 427 24.54 -36.36 3.69
N GLN A 428 24.69 -36.23 2.37
CA GLN A 428 24.37 -34.98 1.67
C GLN A 428 22.85 -34.71 1.78
N PRO A 429 22.41 -33.51 2.21
CA PRO A 429 20.99 -33.17 2.20
C PRO A 429 20.44 -33.28 0.77
N SER A 430 19.20 -33.75 0.63
CA SER A 430 18.57 -33.88 -0.69
C SER A 430 18.48 -32.53 -1.40
N TYR A 431 18.52 -32.55 -2.73
CA TYR A 431 18.45 -31.34 -3.54
C TYR A 431 17.21 -30.49 -3.19
N GLY A 432 16.06 -31.14 -3.03
CA GLY A 432 14.79 -30.48 -2.71
C GLY A 432 14.80 -29.74 -1.37
N ILE A 433 15.50 -30.27 -0.36
CA ILE A 433 15.66 -29.58 0.93
C ILE A 433 16.46 -28.29 0.76
N GLN A 434 17.60 -28.34 0.05
CA GLN A 434 18.41 -27.15 -0.23
C GLN A 434 17.66 -26.12 -1.07
N MET A 435 16.86 -26.59 -2.05
CA MET A 435 15.96 -25.76 -2.84
C MET A 435 14.94 -25.05 -1.95
N ALA A 436 14.27 -25.77 -1.04
CA ALA A 436 13.26 -25.20 -0.14
C ALA A 436 13.87 -24.12 0.77
N VAL A 437 15.05 -24.36 1.36
CA VAL A 437 15.75 -23.34 2.18
C VAL A 437 16.13 -22.13 1.36
N SER A 438 16.62 -22.33 0.14
CA SER A 438 17.02 -21.23 -0.75
C SER A 438 15.82 -20.39 -1.20
N LEU A 439 14.69 -21.05 -1.51
CA LEU A 439 13.42 -20.42 -1.86
C LEU A 439 12.85 -19.65 -0.67
N ALA A 440 12.90 -20.21 0.55
CA ALA A 440 12.51 -19.52 1.78
C ALA A 440 13.34 -18.26 2.06
N ILE A 441 14.66 -18.32 1.86
CA ILE A 441 15.52 -17.13 1.96
C ILE A 441 15.15 -16.10 0.89
N GLY A 442 14.89 -16.54 -0.34
CA GLY A 442 14.42 -15.68 -1.43
C GLY A 442 13.10 -14.99 -1.11
N PHE A 443 12.15 -15.69 -0.50
CA PHE A 443 10.87 -15.14 -0.07
C PHE A 443 11.01 -14.09 1.03
N LEU A 444 11.92 -14.31 1.99
CA LEU A 444 12.19 -13.34 3.05
C LEU A 444 12.71 -11.99 2.51
N PHE A 445 13.48 -12.02 1.43
CA PHE A 445 14.06 -10.84 0.75
C PHE A 445 13.46 -10.62 -0.65
N LEU A 446 12.17 -10.92 -0.81
CA LEU A 446 11.49 -10.86 -2.09
C LEU A 446 11.59 -9.45 -2.72
N GLY A 447 12.11 -9.38 -3.94
CA GLY A 447 12.36 -8.11 -4.62
C GLY A 447 13.27 -7.14 -3.84
N GLY A 448 14.19 -7.65 -3.01
CA GLY A 448 15.03 -6.82 -2.14
C GLY A 448 14.28 -6.18 -0.97
N GLY A 449 13.09 -6.69 -0.63
CA GLY A 449 12.18 -6.11 0.35
C GLY A 449 11.16 -5.13 -0.25
N MET A 450 11.12 -5.00 -1.58
CA MET A 450 10.16 -4.13 -2.27
C MET A 450 8.82 -4.83 -2.59
N ARG A 451 8.80 -6.16 -2.51
CA ARG A 451 7.66 -6.99 -2.88
C ARG A 451 7.29 -7.97 -1.78
N THR A 452 6.01 -8.33 -1.75
CA THR A 452 5.41 -9.30 -0.83
C THR A 452 4.39 -10.14 -1.60
N PHE A 453 3.88 -11.20 -0.98
CA PHE A 453 2.79 -12.00 -1.55
C PHE A 453 1.42 -11.42 -1.25
N SER A 454 0.43 -11.71 -2.07
CA SER A 454 -0.97 -11.43 -1.75
C SER A 454 -1.82 -12.68 -1.55
N THR A 455 -2.99 -12.47 -0.94
CA THR A 455 -3.97 -13.50 -0.59
C THR A 455 -5.17 -13.52 -1.54
N ASN A 456 -5.03 -12.94 -2.74
CA ASN A 456 -6.00 -13.09 -3.83
C ASN A 456 -6.13 -14.57 -4.23
N ASN A 457 -7.28 -14.97 -4.78
CA ASN A 457 -7.51 -16.37 -5.17
C ASN A 457 -6.45 -16.86 -6.19
N HIS A 458 -6.13 -16.00 -7.16
CA HIS A 458 -5.03 -16.23 -8.11
C HIS A 458 -3.69 -16.44 -7.41
N SER A 459 -3.33 -15.52 -6.51
CA SER A 459 -2.06 -15.55 -5.78
C SER A 459 -1.93 -16.79 -4.90
N ILE A 460 -2.99 -17.18 -4.20
CA ILE A 460 -3.03 -18.41 -3.39
C ILE A 460 -2.86 -19.64 -4.28
N ALA A 461 -3.51 -19.69 -5.44
CA ALA A 461 -3.36 -20.80 -6.38
C ALA A 461 -1.91 -20.90 -6.89
N ALA A 462 -1.29 -19.77 -7.28
CA ALA A 462 0.10 -19.71 -7.70
C ALA A 462 1.10 -20.09 -6.59
N LEU A 463 0.82 -19.68 -5.34
CA LEU A 463 1.59 -20.08 -4.17
C LEU A 463 1.45 -21.57 -3.89
N LEU A 464 0.24 -22.13 -3.96
CA LEU A 464 0.01 -23.57 -3.77
C LEU A 464 0.76 -24.40 -4.82
N ILE A 465 0.76 -23.96 -6.08
CA ILE A 465 1.56 -24.56 -7.15
C ILE A 465 3.05 -24.53 -6.78
N THR A 466 3.55 -23.38 -6.33
CA THR A 466 4.96 -23.22 -5.96
C THR A 466 5.36 -24.00 -4.71
N LEU A 467 4.46 -24.09 -3.73
CA LEU A 467 4.68 -24.68 -2.42
C LEU A 467 4.28 -26.16 -2.36
N TYR A 468 3.98 -26.78 -3.51
CA TYR A 468 3.52 -28.17 -3.58
C TYR A 468 4.39 -29.08 -2.68
N PRO A 469 3.82 -29.81 -1.71
CA PRO A 469 4.60 -30.39 -0.61
C PRO A 469 5.69 -31.41 -0.99
N ARG A 470 5.60 -32.05 -2.17
CA ARG A 470 6.59 -33.04 -2.62
C ARG A 470 7.83 -32.37 -3.21
N LEU A 471 8.95 -32.44 -2.48
CA LEU A 471 10.24 -31.89 -2.90
C LEU A 471 11.02 -32.85 -3.81
N PRO A 472 11.80 -32.35 -4.80
CA PRO A 472 12.58 -33.19 -5.71
C PRO A 472 13.78 -33.84 -4.99
N THR A 473 14.08 -35.09 -5.32
CA THR A 473 15.22 -35.80 -4.70
C THR A 473 16.56 -35.38 -5.30
N GLY A 474 16.58 -35.16 -6.63
CA GLY A 474 17.75 -34.70 -7.38
C GLY A 474 17.41 -33.53 -8.32
N PRO A 475 18.42 -32.91 -8.96
CA PRO A 475 18.22 -31.72 -9.79
C PRO A 475 17.37 -31.99 -11.04
N ASN A 476 17.37 -33.21 -11.58
CA ASN A 476 16.57 -33.57 -12.76
C ASN A 476 15.28 -34.33 -12.40
N ASP A 477 14.92 -34.39 -11.11
CA ASP A 477 13.74 -35.12 -10.66
C ASP A 477 12.47 -34.26 -10.84
N ASN A 478 11.63 -34.66 -11.80
CA ASN A 478 10.34 -34.03 -12.10
C ASN A 478 9.16 -35.01 -11.94
N ARG A 479 9.35 -36.11 -11.19
CA ARG A 479 8.39 -37.23 -11.12
C ARG A 479 7.02 -36.81 -10.59
N CYS A 480 6.99 -36.11 -9.46
CA CYS A 480 5.76 -35.74 -8.76
C CYS A 480 5.30 -34.31 -9.07
N HIS A 481 6.21 -33.44 -9.52
CA HIS A 481 5.95 -32.03 -9.80
C HIS A 481 7.05 -31.45 -10.68
N LEU A 482 6.66 -30.72 -11.72
CA LEU A 482 7.60 -30.06 -12.62
C LEU A 482 8.30 -28.90 -11.89
N GLN A 483 9.64 -28.93 -11.81
CA GLN A 483 10.39 -27.93 -11.06
C GLN A 483 10.21 -26.49 -11.57
N ALA A 484 9.93 -26.30 -12.87
CA ALA A 484 9.68 -24.98 -13.43
C ALA A 484 8.52 -24.24 -12.75
N PHE A 485 7.52 -24.98 -12.25
CA PHE A 485 6.36 -24.41 -11.55
C PHE A 485 6.71 -23.82 -10.19
N ARG A 486 7.88 -24.14 -9.62
CA ARG A 486 8.39 -23.50 -8.40
C ARG A 486 8.71 -22.01 -8.59
N HIS A 487 8.72 -21.49 -9.83
CA HIS A 487 8.89 -20.07 -10.11
C HIS A 487 7.57 -19.31 -10.29
N LEU A 488 6.42 -20.00 -10.25
CA LEU A 488 5.11 -19.36 -10.43
C LEU A 488 4.70 -18.45 -9.27
N TYR A 489 5.42 -18.47 -8.13
CA TYR A 489 5.23 -17.51 -7.04
C TYR A 489 5.34 -16.05 -7.51
N VAL A 490 6.04 -15.79 -8.62
CA VAL A 490 6.14 -14.46 -9.23
C VAL A 490 4.76 -13.87 -9.52
N LEU A 491 3.80 -14.71 -9.93
CA LEU A 491 2.41 -14.31 -10.19
C LEU A 491 1.68 -13.85 -8.93
N ALA A 492 2.08 -14.37 -7.76
CA ALA A 492 1.54 -13.99 -6.46
C ALA A 492 2.24 -12.75 -5.87
N THR A 493 3.26 -12.20 -6.52
CA THR A 493 4.01 -11.06 -5.98
C THR A 493 3.35 -9.72 -6.27
N GLU A 494 3.27 -8.88 -5.25
CA GLU A 494 2.79 -7.51 -5.33
C GLU A 494 3.84 -6.53 -4.79
N ALA A 495 3.95 -5.36 -5.42
CA ALA A 495 4.75 -4.27 -4.91
C ALA A 495 3.95 -3.51 -3.86
N ARG A 496 4.29 -3.69 -2.57
CA ARG A 496 3.63 -3.01 -1.44
C ARG A 496 4.58 -2.09 -0.66
N TRP A 497 5.76 -1.81 -1.22
CA TRP A 497 6.75 -0.96 -0.56
C TRP A 497 6.34 0.50 -0.62
N ILE A 498 6.61 1.20 0.47
CA ILE A 498 6.45 2.64 0.54
C ILE A 498 7.75 3.28 1.02
N GLN A 499 8.18 4.31 0.30
CA GLN A 499 9.34 5.12 0.64
C GLN A 499 8.90 6.58 0.71
N THR A 500 9.32 7.26 1.76
CA THR A 500 9.09 8.69 1.85
C THR A 500 10.24 9.46 1.24
N VAL A 501 9.92 10.51 0.50
CA VAL A 501 10.87 11.41 -0.14
C VAL A 501 10.59 12.82 0.34
N ASP A 502 11.63 13.52 0.78
CA ASP A 502 11.49 14.90 1.18
C ASP A 502 11.30 15.80 -0.05
N VAL A 503 10.31 16.68 0.00
CA VAL A 503 9.93 17.56 -1.11
C VAL A 503 11.04 18.55 -1.44
N ASP A 504 11.73 19.08 -0.44
CA ASP A 504 12.73 20.13 -0.64
C ASP A 504 14.05 19.55 -1.19
N THR A 505 14.50 18.41 -0.65
CA THR A 505 15.78 17.79 -1.05
C THR A 505 15.65 16.78 -2.20
N GLY A 506 14.46 16.22 -2.42
CA GLY A 506 14.25 15.12 -3.37
C GLY A 506 14.92 13.80 -2.95
N LEU A 507 15.44 13.71 -1.73
CA LEU A 507 16.13 12.53 -1.21
C LEU A 507 15.16 11.65 -0.41
N PRO A 508 15.38 10.32 -0.38
CA PRO A 508 14.60 9.42 0.44
C PRO A 508 14.90 9.64 1.92
N VAL A 509 13.86 9.70 2.75
CA VAL A 509 14.01 9.93 4.19
C VAL A 509 13.20 8.90 4.97
N TYR A 510 13.55 8.72 6.24
CA TYR A 510 12.76 7.94 7.18
C TYR A 510 11.67 8.81 7.79
N ALA A 511 10.44 8.31 7.81
CA ALA A 511 9.33 8.93 8.52
C ALA A 511 8.41 7.86 9.13
N PRO A 512 7.93 8.06 10.36
CA PRO A 512 6.96 7.16 10.97
C PRO A 512 5.59 7.34 10.32
N LEU A 513 4.99 6.25 9.91
CA LEU A 513 3.64 6.15 9.38
C LEU A 513 2.78 5.37 10.37
N GLU A 514 1.58 5.87 10.63
CA GLU A 514 0.53 5.07 11.25
C GLU A 514 -0.37 4.50 10.16
N VAL A 515 -0.49 3.18 10.19
CA VAL A 515 -1.31 2.41 9.26
C VAL A 515 -2.51 1.89 10.03
N THR A 516 -3.69 2.16 9.52
CA THR A 516 -4.96 1.73 10.12
C THR A 516 -5.63 0.70 9.23
N VAL A 517 -5.93 -0.44 9.84
CA VAL A 517 -6.54 -1.60 9.20
C VAL A 517 -8.02 -1.64 9.56
N LYS A 518 -8.88 -1.94 8.59
CA LYS A 518 -10.31 -2.09 8.77
C LYS A 518 -10.62 -3.25 9.73
N GLU A 519 -11.71 -3.11 10.48
CA GLU A 519 -12.34 -4.21 11.19
C GLU A 519 -12.73 -5.34 10.23
N THR A 520 -12.33 -6.57 10.59
CA THR A 520 -12.67 -7.82 9.91
C THR A 520 -13.47 -8.68 10.89
N GLU A 521 -14.05 -9.78 10.42
CA GLU A 521 -14.82 -10.71 11.27
C GLU A 521 -14.00 -11.27 12.45
N HIS A 522 -12.68 -11.34 12.30
CA HIS A 522 -11.75 -11.88 13.29
C HIS A 522 -11.01 -10.83 14.12
N TYR A 523 -10.87 -9.60 13.62
CA TYR A 523 -10.04 -8.58 14.22
C TYR A 523 -10.74 -7.21 14.24
N ALA A 524 -10.73 -6.56 15.40
CA ALA A 524 -11.17 -5.18 15.55
C ALA A 524 -10.29 -4.21 14.74
N GLU A 525 -10.82 -3.02 14.46
CA GLU A 525 -10.04 -1.93 13.85
C GLU A 525 -8.78 -1.65 14.68
N SER A 526 -7.62 -1.78 14.05
CA SER A 526 -6.33 -1.63 14.70
C SER A 526 -5.42 -0.67 13.94
N SER A 527 -4.64 0.09 14.69
CA SER A 527 -3.67 1.06 14.19
C SER A 527 -2.28 0.69 14.70
N PHE A 528 -1.30 0.58 13.80
CA PHE A 528 0.08 0.31 14.16
C PHE A 528 1.02 1.33 13.49
N CYS A 529 2.18 1.56 14.11
CA CYS A 529 3.16 2.54 13.64
C CYS A 529 4.36 1.83 13.05
N GLU A 530 4.69 2.17 11.80
CA GLU A 530 5.85 1.66 11.07
C GLU A 530 6.77 2.81 10.65
N VAL A 531 8.04 2.52 10.41
CA VAL A 531 9.01 3.53 9.91
C VAL A 531 9.32 3.22 8.46
N THR A 532 9.17 4.23 7.58
CA THR A 532 9.51 4.09 6.16
C THR A 532 11.01 4.06 5.94
N PRO A 533 11.54 3.25 4.99
CA PRO A 533 10.81 2.41 4.04
C PRO A 533 10.22 1.14 4.66
N CYS A 534 8.94 0.87 4.41
CA CYS A 534 8.24 -0.29 4.95
C CYS A 534 7.30 -0.92 3.90
N LEU A 535 6.75 -2.10 4.21
CA LEU A 535 5.75 -2.76 3.37
C LEU A 535 4.37 -2.53 3.96
N LEU A 536 3.42 -2.16 3.11
CA LEU A 536 2.04 -1.93 3.47
C LEU A 536 1.24 -3.25 3.48
N PRO A 537 0.15 -3.32 4.28
CA PRO A 537 -0.80 -4.42 4.16
C PRO A 537 -1.54 -4.41 2.82
N GLU A 538 -2.37 -5.41 2.58
CA GLU A 538 -3.17 -5.49 1.37
C GLU A 538 -4.19 -4.33 1.27
N ARG A 539 -4.52 -3.93 0.04
CA ARG A 539 -5.44 -2.81 -0.23
C ARG A 539 -6.87 -3.10 0.21
N SER A 540 -7.28 -4.37 0.21
CA SER A 540 -8.59 -4.85 0.68
C SER A 540 -8.81 -4.59 2.17
N ILE A 541 -7.73 -4.57 2.96
CA ILE A 541 -7.74 -4.48 4.42
C ILE A 541 -7.41 -3.07 4.91
N LEU A 542 -6.68 -2.28 4.11
CA LEU A 542 -6.22 -0.95 4.50
C LEU A 542 -7.35 0.10 4.49
N LYS A 543 -7.46 0.87 5.59
CA LYS A 543 -8.43 1.96 5.73
C LYS A 543 -7.80 3.34 5.58
N ARG A 544 -6.69 3.60 6.27
CA ARG A 544 -6.04 4.92 6.27
C ARG A 544 -4.56 4.82 6.56
N ILE A 545 -3.78 5.70 5.94
CA ILE A 545 -2.36 5.93 6.23
C ILE A 545 -2.20 7.38 6.71
N ARG A 546 -1.50 7.57 7.83
CA ARG A 546 -1.17 8.89 8.36
C ARG A 546 0.34 9.02 8.52
N VAL A 547 0.91 10.10 7.98
CA VAL A 547 2.29 10.50 8.32
C VAL A 547 2.29 11.03 9.74
N CYS A 548 2.95 10.29 10.62
CA CYS A 548 3.08 10.63 12.03
C CYS A 548 4.41 11.35 12.28
N GLY A 549 4.48 12.04 13.41
CA GLY A 549 5.71 12.63 13.91
C GLY A 549 5.71 14.15 13.97
N PRO A 550 6.47 14.74 14.91
CA PRO A 550 6.54 16.18 15.07
C PRO A 550 7.29 16.86 13.92
N ARG A 551 8.16 16.12 13.21
CA ARG A 551 9.15 16.67 12.27
C ARG A 551 8.65 16.88 10.85
N TYR A 552 7.64 16.12 10.43
CA TYR A 552 7.03 16.25 9.12
C TYR A 552 5.62 16.79 9.27
N TRP A 553 5.11 17.36 8.17
CA TRP A 553 3.73 17.76 8.09
C TRP A 553 2.82 16.52 8.04
N PRO A 554 1.80 16.43 8.92
CA PRO A 554 0.91 15.28 8.93
C PRO A 554 0.07 15.31 7.66
N GLN A 555 0.08 14.18 6.95
CA GLN A 555 -0.79 13.93 5.81
C GLN A 555 -1.60 12.68 6.11
N VAL A 556 -2.91 12.77 5.88
CA VAL A 556 -3.84 11.64 6.06
C VAL A 556 -4.36 11.27 4.68
N ILE A 557 -4.19 10.00 4.32
CA ILE A 557 -4.70 9.43 3.07
C ILE A 557 -5.68 8.33 3.46
N ASP A 558 -6.95 8.55 3.13
CA ASP A 558 -8.03 7.62 3.37
C ASP A 558 -8.23 6.75 2.12
N PHE A 559 -8.41 5.45 2.33
CA PHE A 559 -8.62 4.46 1.28
C PHE A 559 -9.99 3.82 1.40
N THR A 560 -10.63 3.61 0.25
CA THR A 560 -11.74 2.67 0.15
C THR A 560 -11.16 1.28 -0.11
N PRO A 561 -11.52 0.26 0.70
CA PRO A 561 -11.01 -1.09 0.51
C PRO A 561 -11.51 -1.63 -0.84
N GLU A 562 -10.57 -2.03 -1.69
CA GLU A 562 -10.85 -2.60 -3.01
C GLU A 562 -9.97 -3.85 -3.19
N ASP A 563 -10.53 -4.91 -3.78
CA ASP A 563 -9.80 -6.11 -4.22
C ASP A 563 -9.04 -5.85 -5.53
N LYS A 564 -8.27 -4.76 -5.56
CA LYS A 564 -7.42 -4.37 -6.68
C LYS A 564 -5.97 -4.36 -6.24
N LEU A 565 -5.09 -4.65 -7.19
CA LEU A 565 -3.65 -4.48 -7.02
C LEU A 565 -3.33 -3.01 -6.66
N TRP A 566 -2.27 -2.82 -5.89
CA TRP A 566 -1.84 -1.52 -5.39
C TRP A 566 -1.52 -0.51 -6.51
N TRP A 567 -0.71 -0.91 -7.48
CA TRP A 567 -0.42 -0.14 -8.68
C TRP A 567 0.15 -1.03 -9.79
N ASN A 568 -0.23 -0.75 -11.04
CA ASN A 568 0.47 -1.25 -12.21
C ASN A 568 1.52 -0.21 -12.64
N PHE A 569 2.67 -0.67 -13.17
CA PHE A 569 3.72 0.22 -13.66
C PHE A 569 3.11 1.21 -14.68
N GLY A 570 3.11 2.51 -14.36
CA GLY A 570 2.61 3.58 -15.23
C GLY A 570 1.30 4.26 -14.78
N ASP A 571 0.68 3.83 -13.68
CA ASP A 571 -0.52 4.49 -13.15
C ASP A 571 -0.22 5.85 -12.51
N LYS A 572 -0.39 6.92 -13.31
CA LYS A 572 -0.20 8.32 -12.90
C LYS A 572 -1.22 8.82 -11.86
N ASN A 573 -2.35 8.12 -11.71
CA ASN A 573 -3.45 8.53 -10.83
C ASN A 573 -3.38 7.88 -9.44
N SER A 574 -2.33 7.13 -9.12
CA SER A 574 -2.15 6.52 -7.79
C SER A 574 -1.57 7.54 -6.80
N PRO A 575 -2.07 7.61 -5.55
CA PRO A 575 -1.60 8.59 -4.56
C PRO A 575 -0.12 8.39 -4.16
N PHE A 576 0.47 7.25 -4.50
CA PHE A 576 1.84 6.89 -4.17
C PHE A 576 2.79 6.85 -5.35
N ASN A 577 2.44 7.29 -6.57
CA ASN A 577 3.34 7.31 -7.73
C ASN A 577 4.29 6.07 -7.83
N SER A 578 3.73 4.86 -7.74
CA SER A 578 4.47 3.58 -7.67
C SER A 578 5.28 3.29 -6.39
N GLY A 579 4.85 3.78 -5.22
CA GLY A 579 5.43 3.50 -3.89
C GLY A 579 6.18 4.66 -3.24
N ILE A 580 6.16 5.86 -3.81
CA ILE A 580 6.81 7.07 -3.29
C ILE A 580 5.77 8.01 -2.66
N LEU A 581 5.98 8.36 -1.39
CA LEU A 581 5.20 9.35 -0.66
C LEU A 581 6.03 10.61 -0.44
N PHE A 582 5.62 11.71 -1.06
CA PHE A 582 6.28 13.00 -0.86
C PHE A 582 5.84 13.64 0.46
N ILE A 583 6.80 13.88 1.36
CA ILE A 583 6.56 14.50 2.65
C ILE A 583 7.34 15.80 2.76
N LYS A 584 6.77 16.80 3.43
CA LYS A 584 7.47 18.06 3.70
C LYS A 584 7.96 18.08 5.15
N ARG A 585 9.25 18.33 5.33
CA ARG A 585 9.85 18.57 6.64
C ARG A 585 9.40 19.91 7.21
N LYS A 586 9.15 19.97 8.51
CA LYS A 586 8.91 21.22 9.24
C LYS A 586 10.24 21.93 9.47
N VAL A 587 10.25 23.25 9.30
CA VAL A 587 11.43 24.06 9.62
C VAL A 587 11.71 23.96 11.12
N GLY A 588 12.99 23.80 11.48
CA GLY A 588 13.43 23.62 12.87
C GLY A 588 13.56 22.17 13.32
N ALA A 589 13.23 21.20 12.46
CA ALA A 589 13.41 19.78 12.72
C ALA A 589 14.42 19.15 11.76
N CYS A 590 15.37 18.37 12.30
CA CYS A 590 16.32 17.59 11.49
C CYS A 590 15.68 16.31 10.93
N SER A 591 16.28 15.75 9.89
CA SER A 591 15.91 14.42 9.40
C SER A 591 16.14 13.36 10.50
N TYR A 592 15.47 12.21 10.41
CA TYR A 592 15.70 11.11 11.35
C TYR A 592 17.08 10.45 11.17
N VAL A 593 17.75 10.66 10.03
CA VAL A 593 19.12 10.19 9.80
C VAL A 593 20.11 11.02 10.61
N ASP A 594 19.95 12.34 10.57
CA ASP A 594 20.87 13.28 11.21
C ASP A 594 20.63 13.36 12.73
N ASP A 595 19.37 13.22 13.15
CA ASP A 595 18.98 13.18 14.56
C ASP A 595 17.96 12.07 14.80
N PRO A 596 18.33 10.86 15.24
CA PRO A 596 17.36 9.79 15.46
C PRO A 596 16.45 10.05 16.68
N ILE A 597 16.93 10.80 17.68
CA ILE A 597 16.25 10.95 18.98
C ILE A 597 15.30 12.16 18.98
N GLY A 598 15.59 13.20 18.19
CA GLY A 598 14.73 14.38 18.07
C GLY A 598 14.99 15.38 19.18
N CYS A 599 16.27 15.63 19.46
CA CYS A 599 16.68 16.55 20.50
C CYS A 599 16.46 18.00 20.02
N GLN A 600 15.25 18.54 20.20
CA GLN A 600 14.97 19.98 20.06
C GLN A 600 15.88 20.84 20.97
N SER A 601 16.44 20.22 22.01
CA SER A 601 17.46 20.80 22.87
C SER A 601 18.76 21.15 22.13
N LEU A 602 19.06 20.57 20.97
CA LEU A 602 20.24 20.94 20.18
C LEU A 602 20.09 22.32 19.59
N LEU A 603 18.93 22.63 18.99
CA LEU A 603 18.65 23.96 18.46
C LEU A 603 18.61 25.00 19.59
N SER A 604 17.94 24.70 20.71
CA SER A 604 17.89 25.63 21.83
C SER A 604 19.26 25.84 22.49
N ARG A 605 20.05 24.79 22.74
CA ARG A 605 21.41 24.90 23.31
C ARG A 605 22.38 25.60 22.37
N ALA A 606 22.33 25.29 21.07
CA ALA A 606 23.21 25.91 20.09
C ALA A 606 22.90 27.40 19.98
N MET A 607 21.62 27.77 19.93
CA MET A 607 21.21 29.17 19.87
C MET A 607 21.52 29.89 21.18
N HIS A 608 21.31 29.27 22.35
CA HIS A 608 21.73 29.86 23.64
C HIS A 608 23.24 30.09 23.74
N LYS A 609 24.05 29.22 23.11
CA LYS A 609 25.50 29.39 23.02
C LYS A 609 25.87 30.54 22.08
N VAL A 610 25.14 30.71 20.97
CA VAL A 610 25.31 31.85 20.04
C VAL A 610 24.92 33.17 20.70
N PHE A 611 23.78 33.23 21.39
CA PHE A 611 23.34 34.40 22.17
C PHE A 611 24.29 34.72 23.34
N GLY A 612 24.88 33.70 23.99
CA GLY A 612 25.87 33.91 25.05
C GLY A 612 27.20 34.47 24.54
N LEU A 613 27.61 34.12 23.32
CA LEU A 613 28.85 34.60 22.71
C LEU A 613 28.76 36.06 22.23
N THR A 614 27.58 36.58 21.91
CA THR A 614 27.38 38.00 21.57
C THR A 614 27.38 38.90 22.80
N SER A 615 26.82 38.45 23.93
CA SER A 615 26.83 39.18 25.20
C SER A 615 28.23 39.29 25.83
N LEU A 616 29.03 38.21 25.79
CA LEU A 616 30.36 38.19 26.42
C LEU A 616 31.44 38.96 25.64
N LYS A 617 31.26 39.18 24.33
CA LYS A 617 32.23 39.97 23.53
C LYS A 617 32.08 41.48 23.71
N ALA A 618 31.06 41.94 24.42
CA ALA A 618 30.90 43.36 24.76
C ALA A 618 31.68 43.78 26.03
N SER A 619 32.10 42.86 26.90
CA SER A 619 32.76 43.22 28.18
C SER A 619 34.28 43.06 28.22
N ASP A 620 34.89 42.16 27.45
CA ASP A 620 36.30 41.80 27.72
C ASP A 620 37.26 42.26 26.61
N THR A 621 37.95 43.37 26.90
CA THR A 621 39.23 43.72 26.28
C THR A 621 40.36 42.85 26.86
N ILE A 622 41.14 42.24 25.96
CA ILE A 622 42.51 41.70 26.17
C ILE A 622 42.57 40.31 26.85
N THR A 623 42.52 39.24 26.04
CA THR A 623 43.58 38.21 25.83
C THR A 623 43.00 36.99 25.07
N ASP A 624 43.88 36.28 24.38
CA ASP A 624 43.69 34.92 23.82
C ASP A 624 43.24 34.75 22.37
N ILE A 625 44.16 35.19 21.50
CA ILE A 625 44.56 34.44 20.30
C ILE A 625 45.03 33.04 20.74
N ARG A 626 44.11 32.07 20.86
CA ARG A 626 44.29 30.60 20.72
C ARG A 626 43.11 29.84 21.36
N SER A 627 41.98 29.78 20.67
CA SER A 627 41.12 28.59 20.73
C SER A 627 40.78 28.17 19.30
N GLY A 628 41.56 27.21 18.80
CA GLY A 628 41.33 26.59 17.51
C GLY A 628 40.17 25.62 17.57
N SER A 629 39.42 25.57 16.47
CA SER A 629 38.62 24.43 15.99
C SER A 629 37.36 24.09 16.82
N GLY A 630 36.21 24.68 16.46
CA GLY A 630 34.91 24.17 16.91
C GLY A 630 33.74 25.16 17.03
N SER A 631 33.84 26.42 16.60
CA SER A 631 32.64 27.27 16.55
C SER A 631 31.84 26.94 15.29
N ILE A 632 30.83 26.09 15.44
CA ILE A 632 29.79 25.89 14.42
C ILE A 632 29.22 27.26 14.07
N THR A 633 29.36 27.67 12.81
CA THR A 633 28.84 28.95 12.34
C THR A 633 27.31 28.89 12.26
N VAL A 634 26.64 30.02 12.47
CA VAL A 634 25.17 30.08 12.60
C VAL A 634 24.48 29.58 11.31
N ASP A 635 25.09 29.82 10.16
CA ASP A 635 24.65 29.33 8.86
C ASP A 635 24.70 27.80 8.74
N GLN A 636 25.78 27.16 9.20
CA GLN A 636 25.90 25.70 9.22
C GLN A 636 24.85 25.08 10.13
N LEU A 637 24.54 25.75 11.25
CA LEU A 637 23.48 25.32 12.15
C LEU A 637 22.09 25.49 11.49
N VAL A 638 21.80 26.63 10.87
CA VAL A 638 20.51 26.83 10.20
C VAL A 638 20.34 25.86 9.02
N GLY A 639 21.41 25.56 8.28
CA GLY A 639 21.39 24.58 7.20
C GLY A 639 21.10 23.14 7.65
N THR A 640 21.37 22.78 8.91
CA THR A 640 20.97 21.45 9.41
C THR A 640 19.49 21.39 9.82
N PHE A 641 18.95 22.49 10.34
CA PHE A 641 17.56 22.56 10.83
C PHE A 641 16.54 23.06 9.80
N SER A 642 17.00 23.66 8.69
CA SER A 642 16.16 24.22 7.64
C SER A 642 16.75 23.91 6.26
N SER A 643 15.89 23.48 5.35
CA SER A 643 16.16 23.37 3.91
C SER A 643 15.84 24.67 3.15
N ASP A 644 15.25 25.67 3.83
CA ASP A 644 14.84 26.92 3.18
C ASP A 644 16.06 27.80 2.83
N PRO A 645 16.32 28.07 1.54
CA PRO A 645 17.44 28.90 1.11
C PRO A 645 17.40 30.31 1.69
N SER A 646 16.20 30.86 1.95
CA SER A 646 16.05 32.22 2.46
C SER A 646 16.60 32.38 3.87
N LEU A 647 16.33 31.42 4.76
CA LEU A 647 16.84 31.40 6.13
C LEU A 647 18.35 31.16 6.18
N ILE A 648 18.86 30.29 5.31
CA ILE A 648 20.31 30.01 5.21
C ILE A 648 21.04 31.27 4.72
N ALA A 649 20.55 31.91 3.65
CA ALA A 649 21.12 33.14 3.13
C ALA A 649 21.05 34.27 4.16
N PHE A 650 19.94 34.39 4.89
CA PHE A 650 19.81 35.38 5.95
C PHE A 650 20.81 35.14 7.10
N ALA A 651 21.01 33.89 7.52
CA ALA A 651 22.00 33.55 8.53
C ALA A 651 23.43 33.84 8.07
N GLN A 652 23.74 33.62 6.79
CA GLN A 652 25.06 33.93 6.22
C GLN A 652 25.32 35.44 6.15
N LEU A 653 24.34 36.23 5.74
CA LEU A 653 24.52 37.66 5.48
C LEU A 653 24.34 38.51 6.74
N CYS A 654 23.28 38.25 7.51
CA CYS A 654 22.88 39.11 8.63
C CYS A 654 23.34 38.59 10.00
N CYS A 655 23.94 37.39 10.09
CA CYS A 655 24.43 36.86 11.37
C CYS A 655 25.95 36.63 11.41
N ASP A 656 26.66 36.87 10.30
CA ASP A 656 28.13 36.75 10.27
C ASP A 656 28.79 37.91 11.05
N PRO A 657 29.64 37.63 12.05
CA PRO A 657 30.39 38.65 12.78
C PRO A 657 31.28 39.54 11.92
N SER A 658 31.63 39.15 10.68
CA SER A 658 32.54 39.92 9.83
C SER A 658 31.95 41.23 9.29
N TRP A 659 30.61 41.36 9.23
CA TRP A 659 29.91 42.51 8.64
C TRP A 659 29.67 43.69 9.58
N TYR A 660 29.82 43.50 10.90
CA TYR A 660 29.30 44.45 11.89
C TYR A 660 30.38 45.36 12.50
N ASN A 661 30.12 46.66 12.49
CA ASN A 661 30.83 47.65 13.32
C ASN A 661 30.26 47.68 14.74
N ARG A 662 31.00 48.25 15.72
CA ARG A 662 30.60 48.30 17.14
C ARG A 662 29.24 48.97 17.43
N SER A 663 28.66 49.72 16.49
CA SER A 663 27.37 50.42 16.63
C SER A 663 26.14 49.54 16.39
N ASP A 664 26.30 48.39 15.74
CA ASP A 664 25.17 47.64 15.15
C ASP A 664 24.86 46.34 15.90
N VAL A 665 25.30 46.26 17.17
CA VAL A 665 25.15 45.07 18.02
C VAL A 665 23.68 44.75 18.27
N ASP A 666 22.85 45.77 18.47
CA ASP A 666 21.41 45.62 18.73
C ASP A 666 20.67 45.00 17.54
N PHE A 667 21.00 45.45 16.32
CA PHE A 667 20.41 44.89 15.09
C PHE A 667 20.83 43.44 14.87
N LYS A 668 22.08 43.09 15.20
CA LYS A 668 22.55 41.71 15.12
C LYS A 668 21.82 40.79 16.11
N GLU A 669 21.65 41.25 17.35
CA GLU A 669 20.90 40.50 18.36
C GLU A 669 19.45 40.29 17.93
N PHE A 670 18.82 41.34 17.40
CA PHE A 670 17.50 41.25 16.79
C PHE A 670 17.43 40.22 15.66
N CYS A 671 18.38 40.25 14.71
CA CYS A 671 18.42 39.29 13.60
C CYS A 671 18.50 37.84 14.09
N LEU A 672 19.30 37.57 15.12
CA LEU A 672 19.41 36.24 15.73
C LEU A 672 18.12 35.82 16.44
N GLN A 673 17.45 36.73 17.16
CA GLN A 673 16.17 36.45 17.82
C GLN A 673 15.06 36.14 16.82
N VAL A 674 14.96 36.91 15.74
CA VAL A 674 13.97 36.68 14.68
C VAL A 674 14.25 35.37 13.95
N LEU A 675 15.51 35.10 13.62
CA LEU A 675 15.93 33.84 13.00
C LEU A 675 15.54 32.65 13.87
N PHE A 676 15.84 32.71 15.17
CA PHE A 676 15.47 31.67 16.12
C PHE A 676 13.96 31.45 16.18
N GLU A 677 13.18 32.52 16.21
CA GLU A 677 11.72 32.40 16.20
C GLU A 677 11.19 31.79 14.90
N CYS A 678 11.65 32.27 13.75
CA CYS A 678 11.19 31.80 12.45
C CYS A 678 11.48 30.31 12.26
N VAL A 679 12.64 29.86 12.75
CA VAL A 679 13.03 28.43 12.71
C VAL A 679 12.24 27.61 13.74
N THR A 680 12.08 28.07 14.98
CA THR A 680 11.38 27.30 16.03
C THR A 680 9.88 27.17 15.80
N LYS A 681 9.23 28.21 15.25
CA LYS A 681 7.78 28.22 15.01
C LYS A 681 7.38 27.72 13.63
N ASP A 682 8.33 27.33 12.78
CA ASP A 682 8.11 26.89 11.40
C ASP A 682 7.40 27.97 10.55
N ARG A 683 7.95 29.20 10.57
CA ARG A 683 7.38 30.38 9.89
C ARG A 683 8.46 31.23 9.19
N PRO A 684 9.11 30.74 8.14
CA PRO A 684 10.14 31.48 7.41
C PRO A 684 9.61 32.79 6.79
N ALA A 685 8.37 32.80 6.29
CA ALA A 685 7.77 33.97 5.65
C ALA A 685 7.64 35.19 6.58
N LEU A 686 7.65 35.00 7.91
CA LEU A 686 7.57 36.10 8.86
C LEU A 686 8.87 36.89 9.00
N LEU A 687 10.00 36.35 8.54
CA LEU A 687 11.29 37.03 8.56
C LEU A 687 11.19 38.41 7.89
N GLN A 688 10.55 38.48 6.72
CA GLN A 688 10.36 39.74 6.00
C GLN A 688 9.47 40.73 6.78
N VAL A 689 8.44 40.23 7.46
CA VAL A 689 7.54 41.06 8.26
C VAL A 689 8.29 41.64 9.46
N TYR A 690 9.04 40.83 10.20
CA TYR A 690 9.86 41.29 11.32
C TYR A 690 10.88 42.35 10.91
N LEU A 691 11.60 42.11 9.81
CA LEU A 691 12.56 43.07 9.26
C LEU A 691 11.88 44.36 8.82
N SER A 692 10.71 44.27 8.16
CA SER A 692 9.97 45.48 7.74
C SER A 692 9.52 46.31 8.94
N LEU A 693 9.01 45.70 10.00
CA LEU A 693 8.58 46.41 11.21
C LEU A 693 9.76 47.08 11.91
N TYR A 694 10.87 46.36 12.07
CA TYR A 694 12.07 46.90 12.71
C TYR A 694 12.66 48.07 11.92
N THR A 695 12.88 47.89 10.61
CA THR A 695 13.43 48.93 9.73
C THR A 695 12.53 50.15 9.64
N THR A 696 11.19 50.00 9.67
CA THR A 696 10.30 51.16 9.70
C THR A 696 10.51 52.00 10.96
N VAL A 697 10.61 51.39 12.14
CA VAL A 697 10.78 52.13 13.40
C VAL A 697 12.18 52.74 13.52
N GLU A 698 13.22 52.01 13.14
CA GLU A 698 14.60 52.54 13.11
C GLU A 698 14.72 53.71 12.12
N SER A 699 14.11 53.60 10.92
CA SER A 699 14.11 54.72 9.97
C SER A 699 13.37 55.94 10.51
N MET A 700 12.31 55.75 11.31
CA MET A 700 11.64 56.86 12.00
C MET A 700 12.55 57.47 13.08
N ALA A 701 13.27 56.64 13.84
CA ALA A 701 14.21 57.09 14.86
C ALA A 701 15.38 57.89 14.25
N GLU A 702 15.98 57.39 13.18
CA GLU A 702 17.09 58.04 12.48
C GLU A 702 16.68 59.38 11.84
N GLN A 703 15.46 59.45 11.28
CA GLN A 703 14.93 60.72 10.76
C GLN A 703 14.75 61.78 11.85
N VAL A 704 14.35 61.38 13.06
CA VAL A 704 14.19 62.27 14.21
C VAL A 704 15.55 62.73 14.76
N THR A 705 16.56 61.86 14.78
CA THR A 705 17.88 62.14 15.41
C THR A 705 18.89 62.79 14.47
N ASN A 706 19.04 62.27 13.24
CA ASN A 706 20.04 62.73 12.27
C ASN A 706 19.47 63.79 11.30
N GLY A 707 18.15 63.91 11.22
CA GLY A 707 17.47 64.91 10.40
C GLY A 707 17.62 64.69 8.88
N ALA A 708 18.15 63.58 8.40
CA ALA A 708 18.14 63.24 6.98
C ALA A 708 16.77 62.62 6.62
N ILE A 709 16.11 63.10 5.55
CA ILE A 709 14.82 62.56 5.11
C ILE A 709 15.09 61.28 4.31
N VAL A 710 14.75 60.12 4.88
CA VAL A 710 14.96 58.81 4.24
C VAL A 710 13.68 58.30 3.56
N PHE A 711 12.49 58.58 4.12
CA PHE A 711 11.18 58.19 3.59
C PHE A 711 10.11 59.23 3.92
N GLY A 712 9.28 59.60 2.94
CA GLY A 712 8.17 60.57 3.09
C GLY A 712 6.77 59.96 3.20
N ASP A 713 6.63 58.63 3.08
CA ASP A 713 5.33 57.96 3.05
C ASP A 713 4.82 57.61 4.45
N SER A 714 3.62 58.06 4.81
CA SER A 714 2.95 57.73 6.08
C SER A 714 2.26 56.35 6.08
N LEU A 715 2.39 55.60 4.97
CA LEU A 715 1.71 54.32 4.75
C LEU A 715 2.30 53.20 5.63
N SER A 716 3.59 53.27 5.97
CA SER A 716 4.28 52.36 6.89
C SER A 716 3.60 52.29 8.27
N ILE A 717 3.14 53.44 8.77
CA ILE A 717 2.42 53.55 10.05
C ILE A 717 1.08 52.84 10.01
N SER A 718 0.38 52.88 8.87
CA SER A 718 -0.88 52.14 8.71
C SER A 718 -0.65 50.62 8.78
N GLY A 719 0.45 50.13 8.18
CA GLY A 719 0.87 48.73 8.28
C GLY A 719 1.22 48.32 9.71
N PHE A 720 1.93 49.17 10.45
CA PHE A 720 2.23 48.95 11.86
C PHE A 720 0.96 48.91 12.73
N LYS A 721 0.03 49.84 12.47
CA LYS A 721 -1.26 49.89 13.16
C LYS A 721 -2.10 48.63 12.92
N LEU A 722 -2.06 48.10 11.69
CA LEU A 722 -2.71 46.82 11.39
C LEU A 722 -2.13 45.69 12.26
N ALA A 723 -0.80 45.61 12.38
CA ALA A 723 -0.14 44.63 13.24
C ALA A 723 -0.54 44.78 14.72
N LEU A 724 -0.68 46.01 15.22
CA LEU A 724 -1.18 46.27 16.57
C LEU A 724 -2.62 45.83 16.76
N THR A 725 -3.53 46.18 15.84
CA THR A 725 -4.94 45.78 15.93
C THR A 725 -5.12 44.28 15.88
N TYR A 726 -4.27 43.57 15.12
CA TYR A 726 -4.24 42.12 15.09
C TYR A 726 -3.86 41.52 16.46
N ILE A 727 -2.84 42.07 17.12
CA ILE A 727 -2.41 41.61 18.45
C ILE A 727 -3.46 41.95 19.52
N GLU A 728 -4.06 43.14 19.48
CA GLU A 728 -5.15 43.51 20.38
C GLU A 728 -6.37 42.60 20.19
N ALA A 729 -6.69 42.22 18.95
CA ALA A 729 -7.76 41.26 18.63
C ALA A 729 -7.44 39.83 19.14
N LEU A 730 -6.18 39.41 19.09
CA LEU A 730 -5.72 38.17 19.70
C LEU A 730 -5.83 38.20 21.23
N MET A 731 -5.34 39.26 21.88
CA MET A 731 -5.34 39.40 23.34
C MET A 731 -6.77 39.49 23.90
N THR A 732 -7.69 40.08 23.14
CA THR A 732 -9.12 40.16 23.52
C THR A 732 -9.91 38.88 23.20
N GLY A 733 -9.27 37.84 22.65
CA GLY A 733 -9.89 36.56 22.33
C GLY A 733 -10.86 36.61 21.14
N LYS A 734 -10.94 37.73 20.42
CA LYS A 734 -11.78 37.87 19.21
C LYS A 734 -11.27 37.03 18.05
N LEU A 735 -9.96 36.79 18.02
CA LEU A 735 -9.29 35.87 17.10
C LEU A 735 -8.75 34.69 17.91
N SER A 736 -9.29 33.49 17.68
CA SER A 736 -8.77 32.26 18.28
C SER A 736 -7.91 31.53 17.24
N ALA A 737 -6.60 31.46 17.48
CA ALA A 737 -5.68 30.67 16.67
C ALA A 737 -5.18 29.47 17.51
N PRO A 738 -5.32 28.22 17.02
CA PRO A 738 -4.98 27.01 17.79
C PRO A 738 -3.47 26.86 18.08
N LYS A 739 -2.61 27.65 17.42
CA LYS A 739 -1.14 27.63 17.57
C LYS A 739 -0.56 28.96 18.08
N GLY A 740 -1.36 29.76 18.79
CA GLY A 740 -0.95 31.08 19.29
C GLY A 740 -0.86 32.17 18.21
N GLY A 741 -0.42 33.37 18.59
CA GLY A 741 -0.32 34.52 17.69
C GLY A 741 0.72 34.34 16.57
N ILE A 742 0.48 34.99 15.42
CA ILE A 742 1.39 34.95 14.27
C ILE A 742 2.73 35.63 14.59
N VAL A 743 2.68 36.83 15.20
CA VAL A 743 3.84 37.66 15.58
C VAL A 743 3.94 37.73 17.12
N GLN A 744 5.14 37.89 17.66
CA GLN A 744 5.34 38.12 19.11
C GLN A 744 4.67 39.41 19.59
N SER A 745 3.83 39.30 20.61
CA SER A 745 3.19 40.46 21.25
C SER A 745 4.18 41.34 21.99
N THR A 746 5.24 40.76 22.56
CA THR A 746 6.33 41.47 23.25
C THR A 746 7.11 42.36 22.29
N PHE A 747 7.47 41.85 21.12
CA PHE A 747 8.21 42.59 20.09
C PHE A 747 7.41 43.77 19.54
N VAL A 748 6.16 43.56 19.14
CA VAL A 748 5.34 44.68 18.64
C VAL A 748 5.01 45.66 19.77
N GLY A 749 4.88 45.17 21.00
CA GLY A 749 4.72 46.01 22.20
C GLY A 749 5.93 46.89 22.49
N SER A 750 7.17 46.41 22.29
CA SER A 750 8.37 47.23 22.43
C SER A 750 8.48 48.29 21.34
N LEU A 751 8.20 47.91 20.08
CA LEU A 751 8.17 48.85 18.96
C LEU A 751 7.10 49.94 19.17
N ARG A 752 5.92 49.58 19.71
CA ARG A 752 4.87 50.55 20.06
C ARG A 752 5.40 51.60 21.04
N LYS A 753 6.08 51.18 22.10
CA LYS A 753 6.65 52.09 23.09
C LYS A 753 7.72 53.00 22.48
N GLN A 754 8.60 52.47 21.65
CA GLN A 754 9.61 53.28 20.95
C GLN A 754 8.97 54.35 20.06
N VAL A 755 7.93 54.00 19.30
CA VAL A 755 7.20 55.00 18.47
C VAL A 755 6.51 56.04 19.35
N GLU A 756 5.87 55.63 20.44
CA GLU A 756 5.25 56.56 21.39
C GLU A 756 6.28 57.49 22.06
N GLU A 757 7.47 56.99 22.41
CA GLU A 757 8.58 57.79 22.94
C GLU A 757 9.10 58.80 21.90
N LEU A 758 9.39 58.35 20.67
CA LEU A 758 9.84 59.22 19.58
C LEU A 758 8.86 60.38 19.30
N LEU A 759 7.57 60.08 19.27
CA LEU A 759 6.52 61.08 19.03
C LEU A 759 6.34 62.03 20.22
N ASN A 760 6.58 61.58 21.46
CA ASN A 760 6.44 62.41 22.66
C ASN A 760 7.68 63.25 22.99
N CYS A 761 8.86 62.88 22.50
CA CYS A 761 10.13 63.55 22.79
C CYS A 761 10.30 64.92 22.13
N SER A 762 9.52 65.27 21.09
CA SER A 762 9.70 66.52 20.34
C SER A 762 8.78 67.65 20.85
N GLN A 763 9.39 68.67 21.45
CA GLN A 763 8.66 69.84 21.97
C GLN A 763 8.10 70.72 20.83
N GLU A 764 8.81 70.77 19.70
CA GLU A 764 8.39 71.50 18.48
C GLU A 764 7.11 70.91 17.85
N LEU A 765 6.92 69.59 17.94
CA LEU A 765 5.74 68.91 17.42
C LEU A 765 4.47 69.28 18.21
N LYS A 766 4.61 69.58 19.50
CA LYS A 766 3.48 70.08 20.30
C LYS A 766 3.03 71.42 19.77
N ASP A 767 3.94 72.35 19.48
CA ASP A 767 3.58 73.68 18.96
C ASP A 767 2.93 73.58 17.57
N ASP A 768 3.46 72.74 16.69
CA ASP A 768 2.89 72.46 15.37
C ASP A 768 1.51 71.79 15.46
N PHE A 769 1.32 70.88 16.41
CA PHE A 769 0.02 70.26 16.70
C PHE A 769 -1.00 71.29 17.21
N HIS A 770 -0.60 72.22 18.09
CA HIS A 770 -1.49 73.29 18.56
C HIS A 770 -1.89 74.23 17.41
N ASN A 771 -0.97 74.52 16.48
CA ASN A 771 -1.26 75.30 15.27
C ASN A 771 -2.22 74.58 14.32
N TYR A 772 -2.04 73.27 14.14
CA TYR A 772 -2.95 72.43 13.36
C TYR A 772 -4.36 72.39 13.97
N LEU A 773 -4.48 72.26 15.30
CA LEU A 773 -5.76 72.25 16.01
C LEU A 773 -6.50 73.60 15.92
N LYS A 774 -5.79 74.73 16.06
CA LYS A 774 -6.41 76.07 16.09
C LYS A 774 -6.70 76.66 14.70
N LEU A 775 -5.77 76.47 13.76
CA LEU A 775 -5.78 77.16 12.46
C LEU A 775 -5.95 76.21 11.28
N GLY A 776 -5.82 74.89 11.48
CA GLY A 776 -5.84 73.91 10.38
C GLY A 776 -4.66 74.05 9.42
N LYS A 777 -3.59 74.73 9.84
CA LYS A 777 -2.39 74.98 9.02
C LYS A 777 -1.33 73.92 9.31
N TRP A 778 -0.64 73.50 8.26
CA TRP A 778 0.57 72.69 8.35
C TRP A 778 1.78 73.60 8.66
N PRO A 779 2.91 73.04 9.14
CA PRO A 779 4.11 73.83 9.44
C PRO A 779 4.66 74.52 8.18
N ASP A 780 5.03 75.81 8.30
CA ASP A 780 5.60 76.62 7.21
C ASP A 780 7.02 77.11 7.60
N GLY A 781 8.07 76.82 6.80
CA GLY A 781 9.46 77.27 7.04
C GLY A 781 10.58 76.42 6.37
N GLU A 782 11.86 76.75 6.58
CA GLU A 782 13.03 76.07 5.96
C GLU A 782 13.19 74.57 6.36
N SER A 783 12.45 74.10 7.38
CA SER A 783 12.35 72.70 7.83
C SER A 783 10.95 72.07 7.64
N GLN A 784 10.19 72.59 6.66
CA GLN A 784 8.79 72.23 6.39
C GLN A 784 8.55 70.73 6.13
N ASP A 785 9.41 70.07 5.34
CA ASP A 785 9.21 68.66 4.99
C ASP A 785 9.33 67.74 6.21
N LYS A 786 10.28 67.99 7.12
CA LYS A 786 10.49 67.16 8.31
C LYS A 786 9.35 67.32 9.32
N ARG A 787 8.96 68.57 9.59
CA ARG A 787 7.91 68.88 10.57
C ARG A 787 6.54 68.43 10.09
N SER A 788 6.26 68.57 8.79
CA SER A 788 5.02 68.05 8.19
C SER A 788 4.95 66.52 8.23
N ILE A 789 6.05 65.81 7.96
CA ILE A 789 6.12 64.34 8.08
C ILE A 789 5.88 63.91 9.53
N LEU A 790 6.56 64.49 10.51
CA LEU A 790 6.38 64.14 11.93
C LEU A 790 4.96 64.43 12.42
N LEU A 791 4.38 65.56 12.02
CA LEU A 791 2.98 65.87 12.32
C LEU A 791 2.03 64.87 11.66
N SER A 792 2.28 64.46 10.41
CA SER A 792 1.47 63.45 9.71
C SER A 792 1.48 62.11 10.43
N TRP A 793 2.65 61.70 10.93
CA TRP A 793 2.84 60.47 11.70
C TRP A 793 2.09 60.53 13.03
N PHE A 794 2.19 61.66 13.74
CA PHE A 794 1.47 61.88 15.00
C PHE A 794 -0.06 61.83 14.82
N LEU A 795 -0.57 62.51 13.80
CA LEU A 795 -2.01 62.54 13.49
C LEU A 795 -2.53 61.14 13.15
N GLN A 796 -1.79 60.37 12.35
CA GLN A 796 -2.20 59.03 11.93
C GLN A 796 -2.05 57.98 13.04
N TRP A 797 -1.00 58.07 13.86
CA TRP A 797 -0.76 57.15 14.97
C TRP A 797 -1.89 57.20 16.00
N PHE A 798 -2.23 58.41 16.45
CA PHE A 798 -3.24 58.66 17.48
C PHE A 798 -4.69 58.80 16.96
N ASP A 799 -4.94 58.56 15.67
CA ASP A 799 -6.23 58.72 14.99
C ASP A 799 -6.86 60.10 15.18
N VAL A 800 -6.05 61.16 15.08
CA VAL A 800 -6.54 62.52 15.29
C VAL A 800 -7.52 62.90 14.17
N PRO A 801 -8.76 63.28 14.50
CA PRO A 801 -9.74 63.71 13.50
C PRO A 801 -9.33 65.03 12.85
N SER A 802 -9.86 65.31 11.66
CA SER A 802 -9.62 66.58 10.95
C SER A 802 -9.95 67.79 11.83
N SER A 803 -9.21 68.89 11.67
CA SER A 803 -9.42 70.14 12.42
C SER A 803 -10.86 70.67 12.34
N SER A 804 -11.54 70.48 11.21
CA SER A 804 -12.97 70.82 11.04
C SER A 804 -13.88 70.00 11.97
N ALA A 805 -13.68 68.68 12.04
CA ALA A 805 -14.43 67.80 12.94
C ALA A 805 -14.19 68.16 14.41
N ILE A 806 -12.96 68.49 14.80
CA ILE A 806 -12.64 68.94 16.16
C ILE A 806 -13.36 70.25 16.49
N ARG A 807 -13.37 71.22 15.57
CA ARG A 807 -14.07 72.51 15.75
C ARG A 807 -15.58 72.31 15.94
N THR A 808 -16.20 71.45 15.12
CA THR A 808 -17.63 71.14 15.27
C THR A 808 -17.96 70.42 16.58
N ALA A 809 -17.05 69.57 17.08
CA ALA A 809 -17.21 68.92 18.38
C ALA A 809 -17.02 69.93 19.52
N ALA A 810 -16.03 70.82 19.42
CA ALA A 810 -15.79 71.89 20.39
C ALA A 810 -16.98 72.83 20.52
N ASP A 811 -17.59 73.26 19.41
CA ASP A 811 -18.77 74.14 19.41
C ASP A 811 -19.98 73.47 20.07
N ARG A 812 -20.15 72.15 19.89
CA ARG A 812 -21.22 71.36 20.52
C ARG A 812 -21.00 71.11 22.02
N VAL A 813 -19.74 71.08 22.46
CA VAL A 813 -19.36 70.83 23.86
C VAL A 813 -19.32 72.14 24.67
N LYS A 814 -18.86 73.25 24.08
CA LYS A 814 -18.87 74.60 24.72
C LYS A 814 -20.24 75.06 25.17
N HIS A 815 -21.31 74.61 24.48
CA HIS A 815 -22.68 74.94 24.85
C HIS A 815 -23.21 74.20 26.10
N LYS A 816 -22.47 73.22 26.65
CA LYS A 816 -22.96 72.31 27.70
C LYS A 816 -22.16 72.26 29.00
N LEU A 817 -20.99 72.90 29.10
CA LEU A 817 -20.12 72.80 30.29
C LEU A 817 -19.59 74.17 30.73
N MET A 818 -19.97 74.57 31.95
CA MET A 818 -19.32 75.64 32.71
C MET A 818 -18.56 74.94 33.85
N SER A 819 -17.22 74.92 33.77
CA SER A 819 -16.26 74.59 34.86
C SER A 819 -15.79 73.14 35.14
N SER A 820 -15.96 72.13 34.27
CA SER A 820 -15.26 70.83 34.43
C SER A 820 -14.57 70.39 33.13
N SER A 821 -13.55 69.52 33.24
CA SER A 821 -12.76 69.02 32.09
C SER A 821 -13.68 68.33 31.07
N SER A 822 -13.59 68.69 29.79
CA SER A 822 -14.49 68.16 28.75
C SER A 822 -14.03 66.80 28.18
N VAL A 823 -12.93 66.25 28.70
CA VAL A 823 -12.32 64.96 28.34
C VAL A 823 -13.32 63.80 28.20
N PRO A 824 -14.27 63.55 29.14
CA PRO A 824 -15.20 62.42 28.99
C PRO A 824 -16.17 62.58 27.81
N LEU A 825 -16.60 63.82 27.53
CA LEU A 825 -17.50 64.11 26.40
C LEU A 825 -16.75 64.01 25.07
N LEU A 826 -15.52 64.52 25.01
CA LEU A 826 -14.66 64.38 23.83
C LEU A 826 -14.32 62.92 23.53
N ARG A 827 -14.17 62.06 24.55
CA ARG A 827 -13.98 60.61 24.37
C ARG A 827 -15.19 59.91 23.76
N LEU A 828 -16.40 60.40 24.02
CA LEU A 828 -17.62 59.88 23.38
C LEU A 828 -17.72 60.29 21.90
N PHE A 829 -17.33 61.53 21.58
CA PHE A 829 -17.30 62.00 20.19
C PHE A 829 -16.21 61.33 19.36
N PHE A 830 -15.06 61.05 19.97
CA PHE A 830 -13.91 60.43 19.32
C PHE A 830 -13.48 59.16 20.07
N PRO A 831 -14.18 58.03 19.84
CA PRO A 831 -13.91 56.79 20.56
C PRO A 831 -12.57 56.13 20.19
N ARG A 832 -12.03 56.46 19.01
CA ARG A 832 -10.78 55.88 18.48
C ARG A 832 -9.52 56.67 18.84
N THR A 833 -9.63 57.97 19.13
CA THR A 833 -8.47 58.80 19.48
C THR A 833 -7.87 58.41 20.81
N HIS A 834 -6.55 58.50 20.95
CA HIS A 834 -5.87 58.19 22.22
C HIS A 834 -6.19 59.21 23.33
N ILE A 835 -6.22 58.76 24.59
CA ILE A 835 -6.65 59.60 25.73
C ILE A 835 -5.73 60.80 25.99
N HIS A 836 -4.43 60.63 25.78
CA HIS A 836 -3.44 61.72 25.89
C HIS A 836 -3.73 62.87 24.91
N VAL A 837 -4.11 62.53 23.68
CA VAL A 837 -4.43 63.53 22.66
C VAL A 837 -5.76 64.21 22.96
N ILE A 838 -6.75 63.47 23.49
CA ILE A 838 -8.01 64.07 23.94
C ILE A 838 -7.77 65.10 25.07
N SER A 839 -6.86 64.81 26.01
CA SER A 839 -6.50 65.77 27.05
C SER A 839 -5.75 67.00 26.51
N GLU A 840 -4.90 66.84 25.49
CA GLU A 840 -4.26 67.99 24.85
C GLU A 840 -5.25 68.82 24.02
N ILE A 841 -6.23 68.18 23.37
CA ILE A 841 -7.33 68.86 22.69
C ILE A 841 -8.17 69.66 23.70
N ASP A 842 -8.52 69.09 24.86
CA ASP A 842 -9.25 69.80 25.93
C ASP A 842 -8.45 71.02 26.41
N ARG A 843 -7.14 70.87 26.65
CA ARG A 843 -6.24 71.96 27.05
C ARG A 843 -6.07 73.05 25.99
N CYS A 844 -6.20 72.71 24.70
CA CYS A 844 -6.19 73.69 23.61
C CYS A 844 -7.52 74.43 23.44
N LEU A 845 -8.64 73.81 23.87
CA LEU A 845 -10.00 74.33 23.72
C LEU A 845 -10.48 75.15 24.93
N SER A 846 -9.91 74.88 26.12
CA SER A 846 -9.97 75.72 27.32
C SER A 846 -9.17 77.00 27.12
#